data_AF-A0A8H3GPV6-F1
#
_entry.id   AF-A0A8H3GPV6-F1
#
_cell.length_a   1.000
_cell.length_b   1.000
_cell.length_c   1.000
_cell.angle_alpha   90.00
_cell.angle_beta   90.00
_cell.angle_gamma   90.00
#
_symmetry.space_group_name_H-M   'P 1'
#
loop_
_entity.id
_entity.type
_entity.pdbx_description
1 polymer ?
#
loop_
_entity_poly.entity_id
_entity_poly.type
_entity_poly.pdbx_seq_one_letter_code
_entity_poly.pdbx_strand_id
1 'polypeptide(L)'
;MKNGSIHRGINVTLTPIGFTAAQSALSFVDYSISHSMIRSLLLAPLVVTAASAATLVERQSTCDCGYKDSTGAVWREAIVADFTAAAGAEAVLSQNFYKFNYPEAHDGADYKMNYNPNNVYAYNDGLGLKTSAHSGSVSQLVQTAGISTTNQNITYGSFRMRATVPSVPGVCFGFFTYKHDVEPPQEADIEFLSSDEDYYRQLYHTNQPGLIDGDTDPEASQIVVIPGADFTAFHEHRLDWLPGSSKYYYDGTLKSTISKNSPTAQSSLLVNVWSDGGPLWSRGPPTQDAIATIYYIKIVSAIPSPKGRTTTPLFSATPIPTQVTTNNIAMAETNNYNLRPFKVYVPDEEIERTKTLLRMRRLPDDPIHPGITSEDGTQHSWMHEAKGYLLEFDWRAVENKLNSFSQYLATIEGATIHFIYEKSKSKSAIPLLLLHGWPSSILEFHKVIEPLVNAPDGQQAFDVVIPSLPGVGYSTLLPKPGATVADNARIFDILMTKVLGYETYVGQAGDFGAINLRQLQTNYSGTLKLALFQSFFAPRPDDAIDDSLLPAPEQTMLEHIAEFTKSGMGYFLIQSNRVSTIGLAMYDNPQAYLAWLGYKYIKTLKWAKLPEDMHKAFMDGAHIFYRKDVNSLTDIIRGANLEMYSLILLQQYTETIHTSMAMYQHSGLQYGIEEWKKNPPNQAPFGIQHFEGEFYLAPQSWLKNHGPMIWHKWLMCEIKYAYRSQEWWSFCEFIYVGTLAFIEDNIQAALGAPHEFVDDCRLFFGENYWKQLESKSSMCN
;
A
#
# COMPACT_ATOMS: atom_id res chain seq x y z
N MET A 1 -69.89 -26.09 2.20
CA MET A 1 -70.27 -24.83 1.52
C MET A 1 -69.14 -23.83 1.75
N LYS A 2 -68.50 -23.18 0.78
CA LYS A 2 -68.57 -23.21 -0.70
C LYS A 2 -67.13 -22.99 -1.27
N ASN A 3 -66.89 -23.56 -2.45
CA ASN A 3 -65.92 -23.30 -3.54
C ASN A 3 -64.87 -22.16 -3.38
N GLY A 4 -63.62 -22.26 -3.86
CA GLY A 4 -62.89 -23.35 -4.56
C GLY A 4 -62.12 -22.88 -5.81
N SER A 5 -60.91 -23.41 -6.07
CA SER A 5 -60.20 -23.26 -7.36
C SER A 5 -59.03 -24.26 -7.57
N ILE A 6 -59.31 -25.28 -8.38
CA ILE A 6 -58.44 -25.99 -9.35
C ILE A 6 -56.90 -25.81 -9.26
N HIS A 7 -56.19 -26.92 -9.05
CA HIS A 7 -54.86 -27.15 -9.65
C HIS A 7 -54.84 -28.52 -10.36
N ARG A 8 -54.36 -28.55 -11.61
CA ARG A 8 -54.04 -29.79 -12.34
C ARG A 8 -52.60 -30.19 -12.04
N GLY A 9 -52.37 -31.45 -11.69
CA GLY A 9 -51.02 -32.02 -11.64
C GLY A 9 -50.56 -32.54 -13.00
N ILE A 10 -49.24 -32.54 -13.23
CA ILE A 10 -48.56 -33.38 -14.22
C ILE A 10 -47.33 -33.96 -13.52
N ASN A 11 -47.25 -35.30 -13.46
CA ASN A 11 -46.02 -36.00 -13.06
C ASN A 11 -45.02 -35.95 -14.21
N VAL A 12 -43.73 -35.73 -13.90
CA VAL A 12 -42.64 -35.95 -14.85
C VAL A 12 -41.63 -36.90 -14.22
N THR A 13 -41.35 -37.99 -14.93
CA THR A 13 -40.45 -39.06 -14.53
C THR A 13 -38.99 -38.60 -14.63
N LEU A 14 -38.17 -38.88 -13.61
CA LEU A 14 -36.73 -38.63 -13.66
C LEU A 14 -36.01 -39.74 -14.42
N THR A 15 -35.16 -39.37 -15.36
CA THR A 15 -34.10 -40.21 -15.95
C THR A 15 -32.79 -39.43 -15.88
N PRO A 16 -31.67 -40.05 -15.43
CA PRO A 16 -30.43 -39.31 -15.20
C PRO A 16 -29.68 -39.06 -16.50
N ILE A 17 -29.36 -37.79 -16.77
CA ILE A 17 -28.38 -37.41 -17.79
C ILE A 17 -27.09 -37.05 -17.05
N GLY A 18 -26.02 -37.79 -17.34
CA GLY A 18 -24.69 -37.48 -16.80
C GLY A 18 -24.15 -36.20 -17.43
N PHE A 19 -23.69 -35.27 -16.60
CA PHE A 19 -23.04 -34.02 -17.04
C PHE A 19 -21.56 -34.05 -16.67
N THR A 20 -20.70 -33.88 -17.68
CA THR A 20 -19.26 -33.69 -17.54
C THR A 20 -18.96 -32.27 -17.03
N ALA A 21 -18.77 -32.16 -15.72
CA ALA A 21 -18.56 -30.88 -15.04
C ALA A 21 -17.09 -30.41 -15.10
N ALA A 22 -16.66 -29.88 -16.26
CA ALA A 22 -15.35 -29.23 -16.41
C ALA A 22 -15.35 -27.99 -17.33
N GLN A 23 -16.18 -27.96 -18.39
CA GLN A 23 -16.17 -26.84 -19.35
C GLN A 23 -17.21 -25.74 -19.09
N SER A 24 -18.27 -26.02 -18.32
CA SER A 24 -19.44 -25.12 -18.19
C SER A 24 -19.26 -23.94 -17.22
N ALA A 25 -18.20 -23.91 -16.41
CA ALA A 25 -17.90 -22.77 -15.54
C ALA A 25 -17.16 -21.62 -16.25
N LEU A 26 -16.64 -21.85 -17.46
CA LEU A 26 -15.79 -20.91 -18.20
C LEU A 26 -16.53 -20.05 -19.24
N SER A 27 -17.82 -20.32 -19.49
CA SER A 27 -18.59 -19.71 -20.58
C SER A 27 -19.50 -18.53 -20.18
N PHE A 28 -19.34 -17.98 -18.97
CA PHE A 28 -20.20 -16.89 -18.44
C PHE A 28 -19.53 -15.50 -18.37
N VAL A 29 -18.45 -15.27 -19.14
CA VAL A 29 -17.92 -13.91 -19.40
C VAL A 29 -17.55 -13.77 -20.87
N ASP A 30 -18.55 -13.72 -21.75
CA ASP A 30 -18.37 -13.34 -23.15
C ASP A 30 -19.36 -12.22 -23.51
N TYR A 31 -18.94 -10.98 -23.27
CA TYR A 31 -19.69 -9.77 -23.65
C TYR A 31 -18.92 -9.04 -24.75
N SER A 32 -19.25 -9.39 -26.00
CA SER A 32 -18.73 -8.69 -27.16
C SER A 32 -19.18 -7.23 -27.17
N ILE A 33 -18.22 -6.31 -27.08
CA ILE A 33 -18.44 -4.89 -27.39
C ILE A 33 -17.98 -4.66 -28.83
N SER A 34 -18.97 -4.49 -29.71
CA SER A 34 -18.77 -4.18 -31.12
C SER A 34 -17.99 -2.86 -31.30
N HIS A 35 -16.96 -2.89 -32.14
CA HIS A 35 -16.24 -1.69 -32.56
C HIS A 35 -17.02 -0.91 -33.62
N SER A 36 -17.47 0.31 -33.30
CA SER A 36 -17.69 1.34 -34.33
C SER A 36 -17.59 2.76 -33.76
N MET A 37 -16.72 3.59 -34.38
CA MET A 37 -16.43 5.00 -34.04
C MET A 37 -15.72 5.17 -32.67
N ILE A 38 -14.66 5.98 -32.50
CA ILE A 38 -14.11 7.11 -33.30
C ILE A 38 -12.58 6.95 -33.47
N ARG A 39 -12.05 7.34 -34.64
CA ARG A 39 -10.61 7.57 -34.90
C ARG A 39 -10.33 9.07 -35.04
N SER A 40 -9.04 9.45 -34.99
CA SER A 40 -8.44 10.80 -35.21
C SER A 40 -8.27 11.60 -33.90
N LEU A 41 -7.15 12.26 -33.56
CA LEU A 41 -5.79 12.44 -34.12
C LEU A 41 -4.75 12.32 -32.96
N LEU A 42 -3.41 12.35 -33.08
CA LEU A 42 -2.45 12.52 -34.20
C LEU A 42 -1.16 11.67 -33.91
N LEU A 43 0.04 12.18 -34.20
CA LEU A 43 1.39 11.58 -34.02
C LEU A 43 2.46 12.70 -33.92
N ALA A 44 3.68 12.31 -33.49
CA ALA A 44 5.00 12.90 -33.87
C ALA A 44 5.71 13.88 -32.87
N PRO A 45 7.06 14.13 -32.98
CA PRO A 45 8.06 13.57 -32.03
C PRO A 45 9.26 14.51 -31.65
N LEU A 46 10.39 13.95 -31.15
CA LEU A 46 11.75 14.55 -30.91
C LEU A 46 11.90 15.46 -29.65
N VAL A 47 13.07 15.67 -28.99
CA VAL A 47 14.41 15.03 -29.00
C VAL A 47 15.16 15.28 -27.66
N VAL A 48 16.19 14.48 -27.37
CA VAL A 48 17.10 14.57 -26.19
C VAL A 48 18.11 15.74 -26.29
N THR A 49 18.40 16.42 -25.18
CA THR A 49 19.74 16.96 -24.87
C THR A 49 20.06 16.79 -23.37
N ALA A 50 21.35 16.80 -23.01
CA ALA A 50 21.88 16.44 -21.69
C ALA A 50 22.85 17.50 -21.14
N ALA A 51 23.41 17.22 -19.95
CA ALA A 51 24.36 18.03 -19.15
C ALA A 51 23.69 19.08 -18.24
N SER A 52 24.19 19.38 -17.02
CA SER A 52 25.38 18.85 -16.30
C SER A 52 25.23 19.04 -14.79
N ALA A 53 25.95 18.24 -13.98
CA ALA A 53 25.84 18.21 -12.52
C ALA A 53 26.50 19.41 -11.81
N ALA A 54 25.89 19.83 -10.68
CA ALA A 54 26.54 20.67 -9.68
C ALA A 54 26.05 20.34 -8.25
N THR A 55 26.92 19.70 -7.47
CA THR A 55 27.05 19.73 -5.99
C THR A 55 25.80 19.76 -5.09
N LEU A 56 25.59 18.64 -4.38
CA LEU A 56 24.71 18.49 -3.22
C LEU A 56 25.04 19.49 -2.09
N VAL A 57 24.00 20.06 -1.48
CA VAL A 57 24.04 20.56 -0.09
C VAL A 57 22.94 19.83 0.69
N GLU A 58 23.32 19.25 1.82
CA GLU A 58 22.52 18.41 2.68
C GLU A 58 21.38 19.20 3.38
N ARG A 59 20.14 18.67 3.41
CA ARG A 59 19.04 19.28 4.20
C ARG A 59 18.15 18.25 4.90
N GLN A 60 17.84 18.58 6.16
CA GLN A 60 17.26 17.69 7.17
C GLN A 60 15.88 17.11 6.82
N SER A 61 15.71 15.83 7.17
CA SER A 61 14.43 15.12 7.22
C SER A 61 13.55 15.56 8.40
N THR A 62 12.25 15.74 8.16
CA THR A 62 11.22 15.86 9.22
C THR A 62 10.14 14.78 9.03
N CYS A 63 9.81 14.05 10.10
CA CYS A 63 9.06 12.79 10.06
C CYS A 63 7.53 12.91 9.87
N ASP A 64 6.90 11.80 9.47
CA ASP A 64 5.47 11.62 9.20
C ASP A 64 4.55 11.49 10.43
N CYS A 65 4.96 12.00 11.61
CA CYS A 65 4.06 12.10 12.76
C CYS A 65 3.36 13.47 12.76
N GLY A 66 2.03 13.45 12.76
CA GLY A 66 1.19 14.65 12.70
C GLY A 66 1.56 15.70 13.75
N TYR A 67 1.41 16.98 13.39
CA TYR A 67 1.75 18.09 14.28
C TYR A 67 0.99 17.95 15.60
N LYS A 68 1.73 17.95 16.72
CA LYS A 68 1.18 17.99 18.06
C LYS A 68 1.35 19.39 18.62
N ASP A 69 0.24 20.07 18.90
CA ASP A 69 0.28 21.44 19.41
C ASP A 69 0.65 21.50 20.91
N SER A 70 0.77 22.72 21.44
CA SER A 70 1.11 22.97 22.85
C SER A 70 0.06 22.50 23.86
N THR A 71 -1.14 22.12 23.41
CA THR A 71 -2.19 21.52 24.25
C THR A 71 -2.17 19.99 24.20
N GLY A 72 -1.43 19.41 23.24
CA GLY A 72 -1.29 17.98 23.03
C GLY A 72 -2.27 17.39 22.01
N ALA A 73 -3.07 18.22 21.33
CA ALA A 73 -3.91 17.74 20.23
C ALA A 73 -3.04 17.38 19.01
N VAL A 74 -3.37 16.25 18.37
CA VAL A 74 -2.66 15.71 17.21
C VAL A 74 -3.46 15.96 15.94
N TRP A 75 -2.88 16.74 15.04
CA TRP A 75 -3.45 17.16 13.77
C TRP A 75 -2.92 16.20 12.68
N ARG A 76 -3.78 15.63 11.82
CA ARG A 76 -3.47 14.38 11.08
C ARG A 76 -3.67 14.37 9.55
N GLU A 77 -4.30 15.37 8.93
CA GLU A 77 -4.27 15.45 7.45
C GLU A 77 -3.05 16.26 6.99
N ALA A 78 -2.03 15.60 6.46
CA ALA A 78 -0.75 16.21 6.09
C ALA A 78 -0.60 16.40 4.56
N ILE A 79 -1.01 17.54 4.01
CA ILE A 79 -0.61 17.92 2.64
C ILE A 79 0.79 18.54 2.72
N VAL A 80 1.78 17.88 2.13
CA VAL A 80 3.16 18.37 2.02
C VAL A 80 3.51 18.53 0.54
N ALA A 81 3.46 19.75 0.04
CA ALA A 81 3.89 20.12 -1.30
C ALA A 81 5.23 20.86 -1.21
N ASP A 82 6.34 20.17 -1.50
CA ASP A 82 7.67 20.76 -1.63
C ASP A 82 7.97 21.04 -3.11
N PHE A 83 7.78 22.29 -3.54
CA PHE A 83 7.95 22.71 -4.92
C PHE A 83 9.42 22.78 -5.38
N THR A 84 10.36 22.61 -4.45
CA THR A 84 11.81 22.50 -4.71
C THR A 84 12.23 21.07 -5.07
N ALA A 85 11.32 20.09 -4.91
CA ALA A 85 11.60 18.68 -5.16
C ALA A 85 11.96 18.40 -6.64
N ALA A 86 12.84 17.41 -6.84
CA ALA A 86 13.36 17.03 -8.16
C ALA A 86 12.31 16.61 -9.20
N ALA A 87 11.06 16.33 -8.78
CA ALA A 87 9.93 16.10 -9.68
C ALA A 87 9.46 17.38 -10.42
N GLY A 88 9.87 18.57 -9.95
CA GLY A 88 9.47 19.87 -10.47
C GLY A 88 8.17 20.39 -9.87
N ALA A 89 8.08 21.71 -9.72
CA ALA A 89 6.97 22.38 -9.05
C ALA A 89 5.58 22.04 -9.63
N GLU A 90 5.47 21.84 -10.95
CA GLU A 90 4.18 21.48 -11.59
C GLU A 90 3.70 20.07 -11.25
N ALA A 91 4.63 19.09 -11.17
CA ALA A 91 4.28 17.73 -10.78
C ALA A 91 3.80 17.68 -9.33
N VAL A 92 4.51 18.37 -8.44
CA VAL A 92 4.16 18.51 -7.01
C VAL A 92 2.80 19.20 -6.84
N LEU A 93 2.56 20.28 -7.59
CA LEU A 93 1.28 20.99 -7.59
C LEU A 93 0.13 20.04 -7.93
N SER A 94 0.26 19.26 -9.02
CA SER A 94 -0.81 18.41 -9.54
C SER A 94 -1.29 17.29 -8.61
N GLN A 95 -0.55 16.98 -7.54
CA GLN A 95 -0.91 15.95 -6.56
C GLN A 95 -2.03 16.39 -5.62
N ASN A 96 -1.99 17.63 -5.15
CA ASN A 96 -2.83 18.12 -4.05
C ASN A 96 -3.50 19.48 -4.33
N PHE A 97 -3.17 20.13 -5.45
CA PHE A 97 -3.66 21.46 -5.81
C PHE A 97 -4.09 21.52 -7.28
N TYR A 98 -5.02 22.42 -7.58
CA TYR A 98 -5.38 22.77 -8.96
C TYR A 98 -5.13 24.27 -9.21
N LYS A 99 -4.82 24.60 -10.47
CA LYS A 99 -4.64 25.99 -10.94
C LYS A 99 -6.00 26.62 -11.22
N PHE A 100 -6.18 27.88 -10.84
CA PHE A 100 -7.36 28.66 -11.21
C PHE A 100 -7.37 28.99 -12.71
N ASN A 101 -8.57 29.03 -13.30
CA ASN A 101 -8.80 29.27 -14.72
C ASN A 101 -10.19 29.89 -14.95
N TYR A 102 -10.38 31.13 -14.49
CA TYR A 102 -11.63 31.87 -14.62
C TYR A 102 -11.40 33.39 -14.54
N PRO A 103 -12.28 34.20 -15.18
CA PRO A 103 -12.35 35.64 -14.96
C PRO A 103 -13.03 35.96 -13.63
N GLU A 104 -12.58 37.02 -12.96
CA GLU A 104 -13.13 37.51 -11.69
C GLU A 104 -13.23 39.04 -11.70
N ALA A 105 -14.14 39.58 -10.91
CA ALA A 105 -14.34 41.01 -10.73
C ALA A 105 -14.79 41.27 -9.29
N HIS A 106 -14.12 42.19 -8.60
CA HIS A 106 -14.53 42.67 -7.28
C HIS A 106 -15.45 43.89 -7.42
N ASP A 107 -16.42 44.01 -6.52
CA ASP A 107 -17.29 45.18 -6.46
C ASP A 107 -16.48 46.43 -6.03
N GLY A 108 -16.60 47.51 -6.81
CA GLY A 108 -15.86 48.76 -6.57
C GLY A 108 -14.41 48.79 -7.09
N ALA A 109 -13.94 47.75 -7.79
CA ALA A 109 -12.61 47.72 -8.40
C ALA A 109 -12.55 48.40 -9.79
N ASP A 110 -11.38 48.97 -10.11
CA ASP A 110 -11.13 49.66 -11.38
C ASP A 110 -10.88 48.71 -12.57
N TYR A 111 -10.36 47.51 -12.30
CA TYR A 111 -10.00 46.50 -13.30
C TYR A 111 -10.65 45.15 -13.00
N LYS A 112 -10.95 44.40 -14.07
CA LYS A 112 -11.33 42.99 -13.98
C LYS A 112 -10.10 42.11 -14.15
N MET A 113 -10.08 40.97 -13.46
CA MET A 113 -8.95 40.05 -13.49
C MET A 113 -9.30 38.73 -14.18
N ASN A 114 -8.26 37.97 -14.51
CA ASN A 114 -8.37 36.63 -15.06
C ASN A 114 -7.29 35.75 -14.44
N TYR A 115 -7.70 34.77 -13.64
CA TYR A 115 -6.78 33.72 -13.22
C TYR A 115 -6.40 32.88 -14.42
N ASN A 116 -5.12 32.94 -14.77
CA ASN A 116 -4.56 32.28 -15.94
C ASN A 116 -3.65 31.14 -15.46
N PRO A 117 -3.92 29.87 -15.80
CA PRO A 117 -3.11 28.75 -15.34
C PRO A 117 -1.66 28.80 -15.88
N ASN A 118 -1.39 29.56 -16.95
CA ASN A 118 -0.03 29.79 -17.44
C ASN A 118 0.78 30.77 -16.57
N ASN A 119 0.15 31.51 -15.67
CA ASN A 119 0.81 32.36 -14.67
C ASN A 119 1.16 31.60 -13.37
N VAL A 120 0.92 30.28 -13.33
CA VAL A 120 1.41 29.38 -12.28
C VAL A 120 2.42 28.42 -12.92
N TYR A 121 3.70 28.54 -12.60
CA TYR A 121 4.78 27.78 -13.27
C TYR A 121 6.02 27.63 -12.36
N ALA A 122 6.95 26.73 -12.72
CA ALA A 122 8.21 26.59 -11.96
C ALA A 122 9.10 27.84 -12.12
N TYR A 123 9.53 28.43 -11.01
CA TYR A 123 10.28 29.70 -10.98
C TYR A 123 11.18 29.79 -9.75
N ASN A 124 12.45 30.19 -9.92
CA ASN A 124 13.47 30.33 -8.86
C ASN A 124 13.48 29.14 -7.88
N ASP A 125 13.62 27.92 -8.41
CA ASP A 125 13.64 26.65 -7.67
C ASP A 125 12.39 26.36 -6.81
N GLY A 126 11.26 27.03 -7.07
CA GLY A 126 9.96 26.76 -6.45
C GLY A 126 8.80 26.95 -7.43
N LEU A 127 7.60 27.17 -6.88
CA LEU A 127 6.39 27.50 -7.64
C LEU A 127 6.21 29.03 -7.70
N GLY A 128 6.28 29.59 -8.90
CA GLY A 128 5.94 31.00 -9.15
C GLY A 128 4.45 31.19 -9.38
N LEU A 129 3.84 32.13 -8.64
CA LEU A 129 2.52 32.69 -8.92
C LEU A 129 2.70 34.13 -9.41
N LYS A 130 2.19 34.43 -10.61
CA LYS A 130 2.40 35.71 -11.28
C LYS A 130 1.12 36.53 -11.52
N THR A 131 1.18 37.82 -11.18
CA THR A 131 0.38 38.86 -11.87
C THR A 131 1.24 39.49 -12.95
N SER A 132 0.76 39.48 -14.20
CA SER A 132 1.49 40.01 -15.33
C SER A 132 1.50 41.54 -15.34
N ALA A 133 2.57 42.13 -15.86
CA ALA A 133 2.66 43.56 -16.14
C ALA A 133 1.45 44.04 -16.95
N HIS A 134 0.81 45.12 -16.53
CA HIS A 134 -0.40 45.63 -17.18
C HIS A 134 -0.31 47.15 -17.38
N SER A 135 -0.25 47.55 -18.65
CA SER A 135 -0.32 48.94 -19.12
C SER A 135 -1.58 49.20 -19.97
N GLY A 136 -2.58 48.32 -19.82
CA GLY A 136 -3.82 48.32 -20.57
C GLY A 136 -4.85 49.33 -20.07
N SER A 137 -5.93 49.47 -20.84
CA SER A 137 -7.13 50.16 -20.38
C SER A 137 -7.92 49.28 -19.41
N VAL A 138 -8.71 49.88 -18.52
CA VAL A 138 -9.60 49.21 -17.54
C VAL A 138 -10.54 48.14 -18.14
N SER A 139 -10.77 48.16 -19.45
CA SER A 139 -11.53 47.15 -20.19
C SER A 139 -10.76 45.86 -20.49
N GLN A 140 -9.45 45.81 -20.26
CA GLN A 140 -8.58 44.65 -20.50
C GLN A 140 -8.35 43.87 -19.21
N LEU A 141 -8.44 42.54 -19.27
CA LEU A 141 -8.33 41.69 -18.08
C LEU A 141 -6.87 41.61 -17.58
N VAL A 142 -6.66 41.94 -16.31
CA VAL A 142 -5.38 41.76 -15.62
C VAL A 142 -5.12 40.25 -15.46
N GLN A 143 -4.00 39.76 -16.00
CA GLN A 143 -3.68 38.33 -15.99
C GLN A 143 -2.99 37.97 -14.68
N THR A 144 -3.56 37.02 -13.93
CA THR A 144 -3.19 36.77 -12.54
C THR A 144 -3.12 35.28 -12.21
N ALA A 145 -2.64 34.92 -11.01
CA ALA A 145 -2.35 33.53 -10.64
C ALA A 145 -3.04 33.13 -9.33
N GLY A 146 -3.50 31.88 -9.27
CA GLY A 146 -4.03 31.30 -8.05
C GLY A 146 -4.11 29.78 -8.11
N ILE A 147 -4.02 29.17 -6.94
CA ILE A 147 -4.13 27.72 -6.71
C ILE A 147 -5.03 27.47 -5.50
N SER A 148 -5.68 26.30 -5.47
CA SER A 148 -6.42 25.81 -4.31
C SER A 148 -6.11 24.33 -4.09
N THR A 149 -6.21 23.88 -2.85
CA THR A 149 -6.25 22.45 -2.52
C THR A 149 -7.38 21.76 -3.28
N THR A 150 -7.14 20.52 -3.72
CA THR A 150 -8.19 19.64 -4.28
C THR A 150 -9.18 19.18 -3.21
N ASN A 151 -8.74 19.06 -1.95
CA ASN A 151 -9.64 18.92 -0.81
C ASN A 151 -10.29 20.28 -0.46
N GLN A 152 -11.62 20.29 -0.35
CA GLN A 152 -12.46 21.43 0.02
C GLN A 152 -13.14 21.29 1.40
N ASN A 153 -12.82 20.21 2.13
CA ASN A 153 -13.45 19.84 3.41
C ASN A 153 -12.47 19.95 4.60
N ILE A 154 -11.41 20.74 4.46
CA ILE A 154 -10.40 20.93 5.51
C ILE A 154 -11.07 21.70 6.67
N THR A 155 -10.89 21.26 7.93
CA THR A 155 -11.55 21.91 9.08
C THR A 155 -10.61 21.99 10.27
N TYR A 156 -10.17 23.22 10.58
CA TYR A 156 -9.13 23.51 11.57
C TYR A 156 -7.76 22.86 11.21
N GLY A 157 -6.65 23.55 11.49
CA GLY A 157 -5.32 23.03 11.20
C GLY A 157 -4.19 24.05 11.29
N SER A 158 -2.97 23.56 11.24
CA SER A 158 -1.74 24.34 11.02
C SER A 158 -1.42 24.38 9.52
N PHE A 159 -1.73 25.49 8.87
CA PHE A 159 -1.40 25.78 7.48
C PHE A 159 -0.09 26.58 7.44
N ARG A 160 0.90 26.12 6.66
CA ARG A 160 2.22 26.74 6.56
C ARG A 160 2.60 26.93 5.10
N MET A 161 3.17 28.07 4.78
CA MET A 161 3.74 28.38 3.49
C MET A 161 5.13 28.98 3.69
N ARG A 162 6.13 28.48 2.96
CA ARG A 162 7.42 29.16 2.82
C ARG A 162 7.49 29.82 1.47
N ALA A 163 7.55 31.15 1.43
CA ALA A 163 7.48 31.92 0.20
C ALA A 163 8.32 33.21 0.25
N THR A 164 8.41 33.87 -0.90
CA THR A 164 8.83 35.27 -1.07
C THR A 164 7.61 36.11 -1.49
N VAL A 165 7.53 37.33 -0.99
CA VAL A 165 6.49 38.32 -1.33
C VAL A 165 6.93 39.12 -2.57
N PRO A 166 6.03 39.43 -3.52
CA PRO A 166 6.37 40.24 -4.69
C PRO A 166 6.86 41.64 -4.29
N SER A 167 8.02 42.05 -4.84
CA SER A 167 8.59 43.40 -4.63
C SER A 167 8.10 44.46 -5.63
N VAL A 168 7.32 44.05 -6.63
CA VAL A 168 6.71 44.96 -7.61
C VAL A 168 5.37 45.48 -7.05
N PRO A 169 5.22 46.80 -6.84
CA PRO A 169 3.95 47.37 -6.36
C PRO A 169 2.78 47.07 -7.29
N GLY A 170 1.57 46.98 -6.72
CA GLY A 170 0.33 46.80 -7.45
C GLY A 170 -0.33 45.43 -7.31
N VAL A 171 0.05 44.58 -6.35
CA VAL A 171 -0.60 43.27 -6.12
C VAL A 171 -0.92 43.03 -4.65
N CYS A 172 -1.97 42.23 -4.41
CA CYS A 172 -2.14 41.47 -3.18
C CYS A 172 -1.62 40.04 -3.41
N PHE A 173 -0.87 39.51 -2.45
CA PHE A 173 -0.51 38.10 -2.34
C PHE A 173 -1.22 37.50 -1.12
N GLY A 174 -2.13 36.56 -1.33
CA GLY A 174 -2.95 35.94 -0.29
C GLY A 174 -2.58 34.48 -0.02
N PHE A 175 -2.61 34.09 1.25
CA PHE A 175 -2.51 32.71 1.75
C PHE A 175 -3.58 32.49 2.81
N PHE A 176 -4.65 31.78 2.45
CA PHE A 176 -5.92 31.86 3.18
C PHE A 176 -6.79 30.61 3.05
N THR A 177 -7.61 30.34 4.05
CA THR A 177 -8.65 29.29 4.00
C THR A 177 -9.97 29.91 3.58
N TYR A 178 -10.68 29.43 2.54
CA TYR A 178 -11.89 30.10 2.02
C TYR A 178 -13.08 29.16 1.80
N LYS A 179 -14.29 29.65 2.14
CA LYS A 179 -15.57 28.97 1.94
C LYS A 179 -16.65 29.95 1.48
N HIS A 180 -16.97 29.93 0.18
CA HIS A 180 -17.89 30.87 -0.49
C HIS A 180 -19.37 30.49 -0.43
N ASP A 181 -19.70 29.20 -0.27
CA ASP A 181 -21.05 28.64 -0.31
C ASP A 181 -21.72 28.58 1.09
N VAL A 182 -21.20 29.35 2.04
CA VAL A 182 -21.85 29.63 3.33
C VAL A 182 -22.16 31.11 3.42
N GLU A 183 -23.29 31.45 4.04
CA GLU A 183 -23.71 32.84 4.21
C GLU A 183 -23.61 33.26 5.68
N PRO A 184 -22.79 34.26 6.02
CA PRO A 184 -21.87 34.98 5.14
C PRO A 184 -20.54 34.18 4.87
N PRO A 185 -19.82 34.42 3.75
CA PRO A 185 -18.62 33.65 3.33
C PRO A 185 -17.46 33.69 4.32
N GLN A 186 -16.89 32.53 4.70
CA GLN A 186 -15.91 32.44 5.79
C GLN A 186 -14.48 32.24 5.31
N GLU A 187 -13.55 33.01 5.86
CA GLU A 187 -12.11 32.87 5.62
C GLU A 187 -11.20 33.35 6.76
N ALA A 188 -9.93 32.95 6.67
CA ALA A 188 -8.87 33.35 7.58
C ALA A 188 -7.56 33.49 6.79
N ASP A 189 -6.95 34.67 6.88
CA ASP A 189 -6.13 35.19 5.78
C ASP A 189 -4.77 35.69 6.28
N ILE A 190 -3.74 35.45 5.48
CA ILE A 190 -2.47 36.17 5.51
C ILE A 190 -2.32 36.87 4.16
N GLU A 191 -2.37 38.20 4.16
CA GLU A 191 -2.25 39.01 2.94
C GLU A 191 -1.07 39.98 2.98
N PHE A 192 -0.39 40.11 1.84
CA PHE A 192 0.72 41.03 1.64
C PHE A 192 0.39 41.99 0.50
N LEU A 193 0.45 43.29 0.77
CA LEU A 193 0.22 44.33 -0.23
C LEU A 193 1.56 44.89 -0.69
N SER A 194 1.99 44.58 -1.91
CA SER A 194 3.27 45.07 -2.45
C SER A 194 3.29 46.60 -2.67
N SER A 195 2.13 47.24 -2.56
CA SER A 195 1.92 48.68 -2.62
C SER A 195 2.09 49.40 -1.27
N ASP A 196 2.34 48.67 -0.18
CA ASP A 196 2.72 49.28 1.11
C ASP A 196 4.19 49.72 1.11
N GLU A 197 4.47 50.87 1.73
CA GLU A 197 5.85 51.36 1.93
C GLU A 197 6.72 50.33 2.68
N ASP A 198 6.09 49.60 3.60
CA ASP A 198 6.70 48.57 4.45
C ASP A 198 6.35 47.13 4.02
N TYR A 199 5.97 46.88 2.76
CA TYR A 199 5.51 45.55 2.28
C TYR A 199 6.44 44.36 2.61
N TYR A 200 7.74 44.63 2.79
CA TYR A 200 8.77 43.65 3.14
C TYR A 200 8.75 43.25 4.63
N ARG A 201 7.93 43.90 5.46
CA ARG A 201 7.79 43.61 6.90
C ARG A 201 6.38 43.79 7.46
N GLN A 202 5.46 44.37 6.69
CA GLN A 202 4.05 44.56 7.02
C GLN A 202 3.18 43.56 6.26
N LEU A 203 2.18 43.01 6.95
CA LEU A 203 1.19 42.10 6.39
C LEU A 203 -0.13 42.24 7.16
N TYR A 204 -1.22 41.73 6.57
CA TYR A 204 -2.56 41.77 7.12
C TYR A 204 -2.96 40.36 7.57
N HIS A 205 -3.44 40.24 8.80
CA HIS A 205 -4.07 39.03 9.32
C HIS A 205 -5.56 39.30 9.50
N THR A 206 -6.43 38.49 8.90
CA THR A 206 -7.89 38.74 8.91
C THR A 206 -8.67 37.44 9.10
N ASN A 207 -9.88 37.54 9.67
CA ASN A 207 -10.96 36.56 9.57
C ASN A 207 -12.19 37.25 8.95
N GLN A 208 -12.55 36.94 7.71
CA GLN A 208 -13.82 37.39 7.11
C GLN A 208 -14.94 36.35 7.35
N PRO A 209 -16.22 36.78 7.35
CA PRO A 209 -16.72 38.09 6.93
C PRO A 209 -17.15 38.89 8.15
N GLY A 210 -16.32 39.85 8.51
CA GLY A 210 -16.67 40.88 9.48
C GLY A 210 -16.73 42.20 8.78
N LEU A 211 -17.88 42.58 8.20
CA LEU A 211 -18.06 43.96 7.75
C LEU A 211 -18.88 44.73 8.78
N ILE A 212 -18.31 45.81 9.31
CA ILE A 212 -19.01 46.82 10.10
C ILE A 212 -19.10 48.06 9.22
N ASP A 213 -20.34 48.48 8.91
CA ASP A 213 -20.65 49.61 8.02
C ASP A 213 -20.02 49.55 6.60
N GLY A 214 -19.55 48.36 6.18
CA GLY A 214 -18.92 48.11 4.88
C GLY A 214 -17.39 47.93 4.95
N ASP A 215 -16.77 48.30 6.06
CA ASP A 215 -15.33 48.15 6.31
C ASP A 215 -15.05 46.88 7.12
N THR A 216 -13.83 46.34 7.02
CA THR A 216 -13.43 45.16 7.80
C THR A 216 -13.41 45.45 9.30
N ASP A 217 -14.08 44.59 10.07
CA ASP A 217 -14.22 44.63 11.52
C ASP A 217 -12.83 44.70 12.18
N PRO A 218 -12.49 45.78 12.90
CA PRO A 218 -11.16 45.97 13.48
C PRO A 218 -10.87 45.00 14.65
N GLU A 219 -11.86 44.24 15.13
CA GLU A 219 -11.63 43.10 16.03
C GLU A 219 -11.31 41.80 15.28
N ALA A 220 -11.63 41.73 13.98
CA ALA A 220 -11.43 40.58 13.09
C ALA A 220 -10.25 40.75 12.12
N SER A 221 -9.60 41.91 12.07
CA SER A 221 -8.38 42.14 11.27
C SER A 221 -7.30 42.88 12.06
N GLN A 222 -6.04 42.59 11.76
CA GLN A 222 -4.87 43.22 12.35
C GLN A 222 -3.76 43.45 11.31
N ILE A 223 -3.33 44.71 11.18
CA ILE A 223 -2.10 45.06 10.46
C ILE A 223 -0.91 44.74 11.37
N VAL A 224 0.00 43.91 10.89
CA VAL A 224 1.16 43.43 11.67
C VAL A 224 2.46 43.83 10.98
N VAL A 225 3.26 44.65 11.67
CA VAL A 225 4.63 44.99 11.28
C VAL A 225 5.60 44.13 12.10
N ILE A 226 6.52 43.44 11.44
CA ILE A 226 7.50 42.54 12.06
C ILE A 226 8.90 43.18 12.04
N PRO A 227 9.42 43.67 13.19
CA PRO A 227 10.74 44.32 13.21
C PRO A 227 11.86 43.38 12.76
N GLY A 228 12.66 43.83 11.79
CA GLY A 228 13.79 43.07 11.25
C GLY A 228 13.43 41.93 10.28
N ALA A 229 12.17 41.82 9.87
CA ALA A 229 11.77 40.91 8.79
C ALA A 229 12.14 41.46 7.40
N ASP A 230 12.28 40.54 6.45
CA ASP A 230 12.40 40.79 5.01
C ASP A 230 11.64 39.73 4.23
N PHE A 231 10.37 39.99 3.91
CA PHE A 231 9.53 39.06 3.16
C PHE A 231 9.93 38.91 1.69
N THR A 232 10.92 39.67 1.19
CA THR A 232 11.50 39.41 -0.15
C THR A 232 12.44 38.19 -0.14
N ALA A 233 12.84 37.72 1.05
CA ALA A 233 13.53 36.45 1.27
C ALA A 233 12.57 35.32 1.68
N PHE A 234 13.03 34.06 1.64
CA PHE A 234 12.19 32.89 1.91
C PHE A 234 11.96 32.61 3.40
N HIS A 235 10.80 33.04 3.92
CA HIS A 235 10.38 32.86 5.32
C HIS A 235 9.14 31.98 5.47
N GLU A 236 8.95 31.33 6.64
CA GLU A 236 7.74 30.55 6.93
C GLU A 236 6.64 31.45 7.51
N HIS A 237 5.52 31.55 6.79
CA HIS A 237 4.26 32.12 7.25
C HIS A 237 3.32 30.98 7.64
N ARG A 238 2.64 31.10 8.78
CA ARG A 238 1.78 30.04 9.31
C ARG A 238 0.49 30.59 9.91
N LEU A 239 -0.62 29.98 9.52
CA LEU A 239 -1.96 30.14 10.09
C LEU A 239 -2.31 28.85 10.85
N ASP A 240 -2.51 28.93 12.17
CA ASP A 240 -3.26 27.92 12.91
C ASP A 240 -4.72 28.36 12.98
N TRP A 241 -5.58 27.76 12.17
CA TRP A 241 -7.02 27.89 12.30
C TRP A 241 -7.50 26.89 13.36
N LEU A 242 -8.00 27.39 14.49
CA LEU A 242 -8.45 26.59 15.63
C LEU A 242 -9.94 26.88 15.92
N PRO A 243 -10.65 26.01 16.66
CA PRO A 243 -12.01 26.28 17.11
C PRO A 243 -12.09 27.59 17.91
N GLY A 244 -12.66 28.64 17.31
CA GLY A 244 -12.85 29.96 17.93
C GLY A 244 -11.61 30.88 17.94
N SER A 245 -10.54 30.55 17.20
CA SER A 245 -9.44 31.50 16.96
C SER A 245 -8.56 31.12 15.77
N SER A 246 -8.16 32.11 15.00
CA SER A 246 -7.02 32.03 14.08
C SER A 246 -5.77 32.59 14.76
N LYS A 247 -4.65 31.88 14.71
CA LYS A 247 -3.35 32.33 15.26
C LYS A 247 -2.32 32.36 14.15
N TYR A 248 -1.52 33.41 14.12
CA TYR A 248 -0.63 33.66 12.98
C TYR A 248 0.82 33.79 13.44
N TYR A 249 1.73 33.16 12.70
CA TYR A 249 3.14 33.05 13.05
C TYR A 249 4.02 33.40 11.84
N TYR A 250 5.20 33.91 12.15
CA TYR A 250 6.28 34.15 11.21
C TYR A 250 7.56 33.54 11.78
N ASP A 251 8.23 32.67 11.00
CA ASP A 251 9.37 31.85 11.42
C ASP A 251 9.17 31.22 12.80
N GLY A 252 8.03 30.55 12.97
CA GLY A 252 7.63 29.86 14.21
C GLY A 252 7.25 30.78 15.38
N THR A 253 7.40 32.10 15.27
CA THR A 253 7.07 33.07 16.32
C THR A 253 5.65 33.61 16.14
N LEU A 254 4.79 33.45 17.15
CA LEU A 254 3.42 33.99 17.16
C LEU A 254 3.45 35.52 17.02
N LYS A 255 2.60 36.07 16.14
CA LYS A 255 2.50 37.51 15.86
C LYS A 255 1.13 38.09 16.20
N SER A 256 0.04 37.36 15.94
CA SER A 256 -1.32 37.78 16.29
C SER A 256 -2.21 36.59 16.65
N THR A 257 -3.37 36.89 17.22
CA THR A 257 -4.46 35.94 17.43
C THR A 257 -5.77 36.69 17.27
N ILE A 258 -6.66 36.16 16.43
CA ILE A 258 -7.96 36.75 16.09
C ILE A 258 -9.04 35.73 16.44
N SER A 259 -9.86 36.06 17.44
CA SER A 259 -11.01 35.23 17.86
C SER A 259 -12.34 35.72 17.31
N LYS A 260 -12.42 36.97 16.86
CA LYS A 260 -13.59 37.49 16.16
C LYS A 260 -13.70 36.81 14.79
N ASN A 261 -14.93 36.46 14.42
CA ASN A 261 -15.30 35.86 13.12
C ASN A 261 -14.48 34.65 12.67
N SER A 262 -13.80 33.95 13.58
CA SER A 262 -13.02 32.74 13.31
C SER A 262 -13.84 31.74 12.48
N PRO A 263 -13.35 31.25 11.32
CA PRO A 263 -14.10 30.32 10.49
C PRO A 263 -14.51 29.05 11.25
N THR A 264 -15.64 28.50 10.82
CA THR A 264 -16.28 27.31 11.42
C THR A 264 -16.77 26.30 10.39
N ALA A 265 -17.03 26.76 9.15
CA ALA A 265 -17.34 25.90 8.01
C ALA A 265 -16.07 25.21 7.48
N GLN A 266 -16.21 23.99 6.95
CA GLN A 266 -15.12 23.29 6.28
C GLN A 266 -14.75 24.02 4.98
N SER A 267 -13.46 24.14 4.64
CA SER A 267 -12.96 24.98 3.55
C SER A 267 -11.83 24.33 2.75
N SER A 268 -11.42 24.98 1.66
CA SER A 268 -10.13 24.74 0.99
C SER A 268 -9.06 25.71 1.50
N LEU A 269 -7.77 25.41 1.26
CA LEU A 269 -6.68 26.39 1.32
C LEU A 269 -6.42 26.94 -0.07
N LEU A 270 -6.33 28.26 -0.19
CA LEU A 270 -6.05 29.02 -1.40
C LEU A 270 -4.73 29.77 -1.26
N VAL A 271 -4.04 29.94 -2.40
CA VAL A 271 -2.92 30.88 -2.54
C VAL A 271 -3.07 31.61 -3.86
N ASN A 272 -3.04 32.94 -3.86
CA ASN A 272 -3.18 33.75 -5.07
C ASN A 272 -2.27 34.98 -5.07
N VAL A 273 -1.89 35.44 -6.26
CA VAL A 273 -1.34 36.78 -6.47
C VAL A 273 -2.28 37.47 -7.44
N TRP A 274 -2.92 38.56 -6.99
CA TRP A 274 -4.04 39.20 -7.67
C TRP A 274 -3.95 40.71 -7.69
N SER A 275 -4.61 41.32 -8.69
CA SER A 275 -4.73 42.76 -8.81
C SER A 275 -5.96 43.15 -9.61
N ASP A 276 -6.74 44.04 -9.01
CA ASP A 276 -7.98 44.62 -9.51
C ASP A 276 -7.90 46.16 -9.61
N GLY A 277 -6.75 46.74 -9.23
CA GLY A 277 -6.53 48.19 -9.14
C GLY A 277 -7.30 48.90 -8.01
N GLY A 278 -8.08 48.18 -7.21
CA GLY A 278 -8.86 48.76 -6.11
C GLY A 278 -7.97 49.48 -5.09
N PRO A 279 -8.43 50.63 -4.54
CA PRO A 279 -7.59 51.49 -3.69
C PRO A 279 -7.29 50.91 -2.31
N LEU A 280 -8.03 49.88 -1.87
CA LEU A 280 -7.90 49.27 -0.54
C LEU A 280 -6.78 48.22 -0.48
N TRP A 281 -6.79 47.28 -1.42
CA TRP A 281 -5.87 46.14 -1.43
C TRP A 281 -4.75 46.35 -2.46
N SER A 282 -4.96 45.88 -3.69
CA SER A 282 -3.89 45.76 -4.68
C SER A 282 -3.22 47.09 -5.05
N ARG A 283 -3.98 48.18 -5.20
CA ARG A 283 -3.50 49.51 -5.67
C ARG A 283 -2.65 49.42 -6.95
N GLY A 284 -2.91 48.41 -7.78
CA GLY A 284 -2.24 48.17 -9.05
C GLY A 284 -3.06 48.68 -10.25
N PRO A 285 -2.99 48.00 -11.40
CA PRO A 285 -2.16 46.83 -11.72
C PRO A 285 -0.65 47.07 -11.66
N PRO A 286 0.18 46.02 -11.56
CA PRO A 286 1.63 46.18 -11.51
C PRO A 286 2.19 46.57 -12.89
N THR A 287 3.18 47.46 -12.92
CA THR A 287 3.82 47.92 -14.18
C THR A 287 4.87 46.94 -14.72
N GLN A 288 5.20 45.91 -13.96
CA GLN A 288 6.13 44.82 -14.29
C GLN A 288 5.53 43.49 -13.82
N ASP A 289 6.07 42.36 -14.26
CA ASP A 289 5.62 41.04 -13.81
C ASP A 289 5.90 40.89 -12.30
N ALA A 290 4.84 40.82 -11.50
CA ALA A 290 4.89 40.66 -10.05
C ALA A 290 4.74 39.18 -9.71
N ILE A 291 5.77 38.58 -9.11
CA ILE A 291 5.85 37.13 -8.88
C ILE A 291 6.14 36.84 -7.41
N ALA A 292 5.32 35.98 -6.80
CA ALA A 292 5.63 35.33 -5.53
C ALA A 292 6.20 33.94 -5.82
N THR A 293 7.32 33.56 -5.17
CA THR A 293 7.84 32.18 -5.26
C THR A 293 7.52 31.42 -3.98
N ILE A 294 6.94 30.24 -4.10
CA ILE A 294 6.61 29.33 -2.99
C ILE A 294 7.57 28.13 -3.03
N TYR A 295 8.27 27.88 -1.93
CA TYR A 295 9.12 26.69 -1.75
C TYR A 295 8.33 25.50 -1.23
N TYR A 296 7.49 25.68 -0.21
CA TYR A 296 6.59 24.62 0.21
C TYR A 296 5.27 25.15 0.75
N ILE A 297 4.25 24.30 0.67
CA ILE A 297 3.03 24.38 1.49
C ILE A 297 2.95 23.11 2.33
N LYS A 298 2.73 23.27 3.64
CA LYS A 298 2.50 22.19 4.60
C LYS A 298 1.20 22.47 5.36
N ILE A 299 0.17 21.68 5.10
CA ILE A 299 -1.09 21.72 5.86
C ILE A 299 -1.07 20.57 6.85
N VAL A 300 -1.52 20.81 8.08
CA VAL A 300 -1.78 19.75 9.05
C VAL A 300 -3.16 19.97 9.68
N SER A 301 -4.19 19.27 9.19
CA SER A 301 -5.61 19.50 9.55
C SER A 301 -6.17 18.52 10.58
N ALA A 302 -7.26 18.89 11.26
CA ALA A 302 -8.00 17.98 12.14
C ALA A 302 -9.09 17.23 11.37
N ILE A 303 -9.14 15.91 11.56
CA ILE A 303 -10.30 15.12 11.15
C ILE A 303 -11.46 15.47 12.09
N PRO A 304 -12.65 15.87 11.58
CA PRO A 304 -13.84 16.05 12.42
C PRO A 304 -14.31 14.72 13.00
N SER A 305 -13.88 14.39 14.23
CA SER A 305 -14.49 13.34 15.02
C SER A 305 -15.93 13.73 15.40
N PRO A 306 -16.93 12.86 15.24
CA PRO A 306 -18.30 13.15 15.66
C PRO A 306 -18.41 13.30 17.19
N LYS A 307 -18.38 14.56 17.66
CA LYS A 307 -18.76 15.03 19.01
C LYS A 307 -17.87 14.57 20.19
N GLY A 308 -16.80 15.32 20.40
CA GLY A 308 -16.57 16.07 21.64
C GLY A 308 -16.34 15.31 22.96
N ARG A 309 -15.10 15.37 23.46
CA ARG A 309 -14.81 15.49 24.91
C ARG A 309 -13.45 16.14 25.15
N THR A 310 -13.44 17.17 25.99
CA THR A 310 -12.24 17.87 26.46
C THR A 310 -11.45 17.02 27.46
N THR A 311 -10.12 16.97 27.32
CA THR A 311 -9.21 16.39 28.31
C THR A 311 -8.13 17.40 28.69
N THR A 312 -7.96 17.63 30.00
CA THR A 312 -6.86 18.44 30.54
C THR A 312 -5.59 17.58 30.61
N PRO A 313 -4.41 18.06 30.16
CA PRO A 313 -3.20 17.25 30.16
C PRO A 313 -2.52 17.22 31.53
N LEU A 314 -1.97 16.05 31.89
CA LEU A 314 -1.07 15.86 33.03
C LEU A 314 0.26 15.26 32.55
N PHE A 315 1.34 15.92 32.97
CA PHE A 315 2.75 15.55 32.93
C PHE A 315 3.53 15.57 31.60
N SER A 316 4.69 16.22 31.72
CA SER A 316 5.80 16.30 30.77
C SER A 316 6.80 15.15 30.99
N ALA A 317 7.44 14.68 29.92
CA ALA A 317 8.60 13.78 30.00
C ALA A 317 9.78 14.32 29.16
N THR A 318 10.97 14.29 29.74
CA THR A 318 12.25 14.66 29.10
C THR A 318 12.84 13.52 28.24
N PRO A 319 13.63 13.82 27.20
CA PRO A 319 14.16 12.82 26.27
C PRO A 319 15.41 12.09 26.80
N ILE A 320 15.63 10.87 26.31
CA ILE A 320 16.83 10.04 26.54
C ILE A 320 17.62 9.90 25.22
N PRO A 321 18.97 9.87 25.21
CA PRO A 321 19.75 9.95 23.97
C PRO A 321 19.86 8.63 23.20
N THR A 322 19.92 8.74 21.87
CA THR A 322 20.20 7.67 20.91
C THR A 322 21.69 7.28 20.86
N GLN A 323 21.97 5.99 20.64
CA GLN A 323 23.12 5.56 19.85
C GLN A 323 22.71 4.45 18.87
N VAL A 324 23.11 4.63 17.61
CA VAL A 324 22.86 3.71 16.50
C VAL A 324 24.21 3.37 15.88
N THR A 325 24.47 2.09 15.62
CA THR A 325 25.63 1.62 14.85
C THR A 325 25.17 1.00 13.54
N THR A 326 25.30 1.75 12.45
CA THR A 326 25.08 1.27 11.07
C THR A 326 26.40 0.82 10.45
N ASN A 327 26.44 -0.42 9.93
CA ASN A 327 27.51 -0.86 9.04
C ASN A 327 27.21 -0.36 7.62
N ASN A 328 28.14 0.39 7.03
CA ASN A 328 27.96 0.99 5.71
C ASN A 328 28.18 -0.04 4.59
N ILE A 329 27.20 -0.18 3.69
CA ILE A 329 27.42 -0.72 2.34
C ILE A 329 27.77 0.45 1.43
N ALA A 330 28.73 0.25 0.52
CA ALA A 330 29.17 1.28 -0.42
C ALA A 330 28.08 1.59 -1.46
N MET A 331 27.28 2.61 -1.18
CA MET A 331 26.29 3.18 -2.11
C MET A 331 27.00 4.06 -3.15
N ALA A 332 27.33 3.49 -4.31
CA ALA A 332 27.70 4.23 -5.51
C ALA A 332 26.79 3.77 -6.67
N GLU A 333 26.24 4.74 -7.40
CA GLU A 333 25.39 4.59 -8.62
C GLU A 333 23.86 4.30 -8.46
N THR A 334 23.25 4.33 -7.28
CA THR A 334 21.78 4.09 -7.11
C THR A 334 20.88 5.36 -7.11
N ASN A 335 21.41 6.53 -7.48
CA ASN A 335 20.72 7.83 -7.35
C ASN A 335 19.40 8.01 -8.14
N ASN A 336 19.04 7.10 -9.07
CA ASN A 336 17.85 7.25 -9.92
C ASN A 336 16.57 6.63 -9.32
N TYR A 337 16.67 5.80 -8.28
CA TYR A 337 15.53 5.03 -7.74
C TYR A 337 15.17 5.37 -6.29
N ASN A 338 15.75 6.44 -5.73
CA ASN A 338 15.49 6.91 -4.35
C ASN A 338 15.56 5.77 -3.30
N LEU A 339 16.55 4.88 -3.45
CA LEU A 339 16.73 3.73 -2.57
C LEU A 339 17.13 4.21 -1.17
N ARG A 340 16.24 3.99 -0.19
CA ARG A 340 16.44 4.44 1.21
C ARG A 340 16.13 3.33 2.21
N PRO A 341 16.91 3.19 3.30
CA PRO A 341 16.56 2.31 4.41
C PRO A 341 15.20 2.66 5.02
N PHE A 342 14.53 1.65 5.54
CA PHE A 342 13.20 1.77 6.13
C PHE A 342 13.11 0.97 7.44
N LYS A 343 12.23 1.42 8.34
CA LYS A 343 11.80 0.69 9.53
C LYS A 343 10.31 0.90 9.71
N VAL A 344 9.63 -0.20 10.02
CA VAL A 344 8.20 -0.27 10.33
C VAL A 344 7.97 0.49 11.63
N TYR A 345 7.02 1.41 11.64
CA TYR A 345 6.61 2.09 12.87
C TYR A 345 5.13 2.44 12.82
N VAL A 346 4.35 1.83 13.70
CA VAL A 346 2.95 2.18 13.94
C VAL A 346 2.87 3.00 15.24
N PRO A 347 2.29 4.21 15.24
CA PRO A 347 2.14 4.99 16.47
C PRO A 347 1.33 4.26 17.56
N ASP A 348 1.68 4.43 18.84
CA ASP A 348 0.92 3.84 19.96
C ASP A 348 -0.56 4.27 19.95
N GLU A 349 -0.80 5.51 19.54
CA GLU A 349 -2.14 6.07 19.36
C GLU A 349 -2.97 5.34 18.30
N GLU A 350 -2.35 4.74 17.29
CA GLU A 350 -3.03 3.99 16.23
C GLU A 350 -3.33 2.55 16.66
N ILE A 351 -2.42 1.93 17.41
CA ILE A 351 -2.64 0.64 18.08
C ILE A 351 -3.81 0.75 19.07
N GLU A 352 -3.83 1.78 19.92
CA GLU A 352 -4.93 2.00 20.87
C GLU A 352 -6.22 2.50 20.20
N ARG A 353 -6.16 3.22 19.07
CA ARG A 353 -7.35 3.51 18.24
C ARG A 353 -7.96 2.21 17.73
N THR A 354 -7.16 1.33 17.12
CA THR A 354 -7.60 0.04 16.58
C THR A 354 -8.19 -0.85 17.68
N LYS A 355 -7.52 -0.99 18.84
CA LYS A 355 -8.08 -1.69 20.01
C LYS A 355 -9.39 -1.06 20.50
N THR A 356 -9.49 0.27 20.53
CA THR A 356 -10.72 0.97 20.97
C THR A 356 -11.88 0.71 20.02
N LEU A 357 -11.66 0.77 18.71
CA LEU A 357 -12.67 0.41 17.70
C LEU A 357 -13.08 -1.06 17.82
N LEU A 358 -12.13 -1.98 18.02
CA LEU A 358 -12.43 -3.39 18.28
C LEU A 358 -13.27 -3.59 19.54
N ARG A 359 -12.97 -2.92 20.67
CA ARG A 359 -13.79 -2.99 21.90
C ARG A 359 -15.23 -2.53 21.61
N MET A 360 -15.40 -1.42 20.89
CA MET A 360 -16.70 -0.81 20.59
C MET A 360 -17.53 -1.54 19.53
N ARG A 361 -16.94 -2.40 18.69
CA ARG A 361 -17.68 -3.15 17.66
C ARG A 361 -18.57 -4.22 18.26
N ARG A 362 -19.82 -4.25 17.82
CA ARG A 362 -20.77 -5.31 18.15
C ARG A 362 -20.56 -6.52 17.25
N LEU A 363 -20.59 -7.70 17.84
CA LEU A 363 -20.95 -8.94 17.14
C LEU A 363 -22.44 -9.22 17.37
N PRO A 364 -23.12 -9.94 16.48
CA PRO A 364 -24.42 -10.51 16.78
C PRO A 364 -24.34 -11.49 17.96
N ASP A 365 -25.35 -11.51 18.82
CA ASP A 365 -25.44 -12.48 19.93
C ASP A 365 -25.75 -13.90 19.40
N ASP A 366 -26.57 -13.99 18.36
CA ASP A 366 -26.99 -15.24 17.71
C ASP A 366 -26.31 -15.46 16.33
N PRO A 367 -26.16 -16.73 15.88
CA PRO A 367 -25.80 -17.06 14.51
C PRO A 367 -26.82 -16.54 13.48
N ILE A 368 -26.38 -16.32 12.24
CA ILE A 368 -27.21 -15.76 11.15
C ILE A 368 -28.48 -16.58 10.83
N HIS A 369 -28.44 -17.90 11.01
CA HIS A 369 -29.62 -18.77 11.07
C HIS A 369 -29.31 -20.07 11.82
N PRO A 370 -30.33 -20.83 12.27
CA PRO A 370 -30.12 -22.15 12.88
C PRO A 370 -29.42 -23.12 11.93
N GLY A 371 -28.53 -23.96 12.49
CA GLY A 371 -27.87 -25.05 11.76
C GLY A 371 -26.68 -24.65 10.87
N ILE A 372 -26.21 -23.40 10.92
CA ILE A 372 -25.00 -22.97 10.21
C ILE A 372 -23.73 -23.66 10.77
N THR A 373 -22.79 -23.97 9.89
CA THR A 373 -21.55 -24.72 10.16
C THR A 373 -20.30 -23.99 9.64
N SER A 374 -19.10 -24.54 9.87
CA SER A 374 -17.87 -24.05 9.22
C SER A 374 -17.85 -24.22 7.70
N GLU A 375 -18.70 -25.08 7.12
CA GLU A 375 -18.80 -25.20 5.66
C GLU A 375 -19.42 -23.96 5.01
N ASP A 376 -20.22 -23.22 5.80
CA ASP A 376 -20.95 -22.01 5.38
C ASP A 376 -20.14 -20.70 5.59
N GLY A 377 -18.97 -20.78 6.25
CA GLY A 377 -18.10 -19.62 6.48
C GLY A 377 -17.38 -19.64 7.84
N THR A 378 -16.92 -18.46 8.26
CA THR A 378 -16.32 -18.24 9.59
C THR A 378 -17.36 -18.52 10.68
N GLN A 379 -17.08 -19.46 11.58
CA GLN A 379 -18.01 -19.80 12.66
C GLN A 379 -18.24 -18.62 13.63
N HIS A 380 -19.49 -18.46 14.06
CA HIS A 380 -19.90 -17.38 14.98
C HIS A 380 -19.20 -17.46 16.35
N SER A 381 -19.11 -18.66 16.94
CA SER A 381 -18.37 -18.92 18.19
C SER A 381 -16.91 -18.50 18.10
N TRP A 382 -16.20 -19.01 17.09
CA TRP A 382 -14.79 -18.67 16.80
C TRP A 382 -14.59 -17.16 16.67
N MET A 383 -15.52 -16.45 16.02
CA MET A 383 -15.38 -15.01 15.81
C MET A 383 -15.43 -14.20 17.11
N HIS A 384 -16.19 -14.64 18.12
CA HIS A 384 -16.19 -13.99 19.44
C HIS A 384 -14.84 -14.14 20.15
N GLU A 385 -14.24 -15.34 20.09
CA GLU A 385 -12.93 -15.62 20.69
C GLU A 385 -11.79 -14.94 19.92
N ALA A 386 -11.77 -15.05 18.59
CA ALA A 386 -10.78 -14.43 17.71
C ALA A 386 -10.77 -12.89 17.81
N LYS A 387 -11.92 -12.27 18.10
CA LYS A 387 -12.01 -10.84 18.44
C LYS A 387 -11.28 -10.53 19.75
N GLY A 388 -11.40 -11.40 20.76
CA GLY A 388 -10.67 -11.30 22.03
C GLY A 388 -9.16 -11.37 21.82
N TYR A 389 -8.66 -12.36 21.08
CA TYR A 389 -7.24 -12.48 20.78
C TYR A 389 -6.69 -11.30 19.98
N LEU A 390 -7.45 -10.80 18.98
CA LEU A 390 -7.07 -9.60 18.22
C LEU A 390 -6.99 -8.33 19.09
N LEU A 391 -7.75 -8.25 20.19
CA LEU A 391 -7.71 -7.14 21.15
C LEU A 391 -6.48 -7.15 22.06
N GLU A 392 -6.00 -8.34 22.43
CA GLU A 392 -4.84 -8.52 23.30
C GLU A 392 -3.52 -8.69 22.52
N PHE A 393 -3.59 -8.80 21.18
CA PHE A 393 -2.44 -9.04 20.32
C PHE A 393 -1.35 -7.96 20.44
N ASP A 394 -0.10 -8.41 20.63
CA ASP A 394 1.06 -7.52 20.72
C ASP A 394 1.65 -7.19 19.34
N TRP A 395 1.20 -6.07 18.77
CA TRP A 395 1.79 -5.53 17.54
C TRP A 395 3.29 -5.22 17.67
N ARG A 396 3.78 -4.81 18.85
CA ARG A 396 5.20 -4.41 19.01
C ARG A 396 6.12 -5.61 18.82
N ALA A 397 5.68 -6.84 19.12
CA ALA A 397 6.42 -8.05 18.79
C ALA A 397 6.60 -8.24 17.27
N VAL A 398 5.56 -8.01 16.47
CA VAL A 398 5.59 -8.09 15.00
C VAL A 398 6.48 -6.99 14.41
N GLU A 399 6.30 -5.77 14.88
CA GLU A 399 7.11 -4.61 14.45
C GLU A 399 8.60 -4.82 14.76
N ASN A 400 8.93 -5.30 15.96
CA ASN A 400 10.30 -5.66 16.32
C ASN A 400 10.86 -6.79 15.43
N LYS A 401 10.05 -7.79 15.07
CA LYS A 401 10.48 -8.86 14.16
C LYS A 401 10.71 -8.34 12.73
N LEU A 402 9.83 -7.51 12.18
CA LEU A 402 10.05 -6.86 10.89
C LEU A 402 11.32 -5.99 10.94
N ASN A 403 11.47 -5.18 11.98
CA ASN A 403 12.62 -4.31 12.18
C ASN A 403 13.93 -5.05 12.53
N SER A 404 13.89 -6.36 12.82
CA SER A 404 15.11 -7.18 12.88
C SER A 404 15.75 -7.38 11.50
N PHE A 405 14.98 -7.18 10.42
CA PHE A 405 15.48 -7.22 9.05
C PHE A 405 15.88 -5.86 8.49
N SER A 406 16.76 -5.91 7.50
CA SER A 406 17.17 -4.86 6.58
C SER A 406 16.03 -4.59 5.59
N GLN A 407 15.27 -3.52 5.82
CA GLN A 407 14.15 -3.11 4.98
C GLN A 407 14.48 -1.81 4.23
N TYR A 408 13.92 -1.66 3.03
CA TYR A 408 14.17 -0.55 2.13
C TYR A 408 12.90 -0.11 1.41
N LEU A 409 12.90 1.15 0.96
CA LEU A 409 11.95 1.68 0.00
C LEU A 409 12.73 2.10 -1.25
N ALA A 410 12.18 1.82 -2.43
CA ALA A 410 12.64 2.36 -3.71
C ALA A 410 11.46 2.94 -4.50
N THR A 411 11.69 4.03 -5.24
CA THR A 411 10.72 4.61 -6.16
C THR A 411 10.96 4.05 -7.55
N ILE A 412 10.06 3.20 -8.03
CA ILE A 412 10.13 2.58 -9.36
C ILE A 412 8.91 3.03 -10.17
N GLU A 413 9.13 3.82 -11.22
CA GLU A 413 8.08 4.39 -12.08
C GLU A 413 6.96 5.11 -11.30
N GLY A 414 7.34 5.88 -10.27
CA GLY A 414 6.41 6.62 -9.42
C GLY A 414 5.70 5.78 -8.36
N ALA A 415 5.78 4.44 -8.41
CA ALA A 415 5.36 3.59 -7.30
C ALA A 415 6.45 3.55 -6.22
N THR A 416 6.05 3.58 -4.95
CA THR A 416 6.95 3.23 -3.85
C THR A 416 6.86 1.74 -3.60
N ILE A 417 8.01 1.05 -3.69
CA ILE A 417 8.13 -0.39 -3.48
C ILE A 417 8.92 -0.64 -2.21
N HIS A 418 8.26 -1.27 -1.24
CA HIS A 418 8.86 -1.74 0.00
C HIS A 418 9.40 -3.15 -0.16
N PHE A 419 10.58 -3.42 0.41
CA PHE A 419 11.16 -4.77 0.39
C PHE A 419 12.12 -5.02 1.57
N ILE A 420 12.17 -6.28 2.02
CA ILE A 420 13.32 -6.80 2.78
C ILE A 420 14.45 -7.10 1.79
N TYR A 421 15.69 -6.77 2.17
CA TYR A 421 16.89 -7.19 1.45
C TYR A 421 18.01 -7.55 2.43
N GLU A 422 18.26 -8.85 2.57
CA GLU A 422 19.37 -9.37 3.36
C GLU A 422 20.46 -9.92 2.46
N LYS A 423 21.69 -9.46 2.69
CA LYS A 423 22.88 -9.93 1.96
C LYS A 423 23.58 -11.04 2.72
N SER A 424 23.93 -12.11 2.01
CA SER A 424 24.84 -13.12 2.55
C SER A 424 26.25 -12.57 2.66
N LYS A 425 27.04 -13.17 3.55
CA LYS A 425 28.49 -12.99 3.63
C LYS A 425 29.24 -13.85 2.61
N SER A 426 28.57 -14.84 2.00
CA SER A 426 29.17 -15.67 0.96
C SER A 426 29.37 -14.89 -0.34
N LYS A 427 30.54 -15.06 -0.96
CA LYS A 427 30.84 -14.48 -2.28
C LYS A 427 30.18 -15.23 -3.44
N SER A 428 29.69 -16.44 -3.21
CA SER A 428 28.94 -17.24 -4.17
C SER A 428 27.43 -17.17 -3.92
N ALA A 429 26.96 -16.22 -3.11
CA ALA A 429 25.55 -16.06 -2.81
C ALA A 429 24.74 -15.75 -4.07
N ILE A 430 23.62 -16.46 -4.27
CA ILE A 430 22.78 -16.30 -5.44
C ILE A 430 21.65 -15.29 -5.12
N PRO A 431 21.34 -14.34 -6.02
CA PRO A 431 20.22 -13.41 -5.79
C PRO A 431 18.89 -14.14 -5.91
N LEU A 432 18.09 -14.11 -4.84
CA LEU A 432 16.83 -14.83 -4.71
C LEU A 432 15.68 -13.84 -4.45
N LEU A 433 14.74 -13.78 -5.37
CA LEU A 433 13.51 -13.01 -5.26
C LEU A 433 12.38 -13.90 -4.67
N LEU A 434 11.82 -13.51 -3.53
CA LEU A 434 10.67 -14.20 -2.91
C LEU A 434 9.40 -13.34 -3.03
N LEU A 435 8.36 -13.86 -3.68
CA LEU A 435 7.08 -13.14 -3.89
C LEU A 435 5.93 -13.81 -3.13
N HIS A 436 5.34 -13.07 -2.19
CA HIS A 436 4.16 -13.51 -1.41
C HIS A 436 2.86 -13.42 -2.24
N GLY A 437 1.76 -13.96 -1.69
CA GLY A 437 0.42 -13.86 -2.26
C GLY A 437 -0.56 -12.96 -1.48
N TRP A 438 -1.86 -13.14 -1.69
CA TRP A 438 -2.97 -12.60 -0.91
C TRP A 438 -3.64 -13.72 -0.10
N PRO A 439 -4.01 -13.52 1.19
CA PRO A 439 -3.99 -12.28 1.99
C PRO A 439 -2.65 -12.02 2.68
N SER A 440 -1.58 -12.62 2.17
CA SER A 440 -0.26 -12.65 2.79
C SER A 440 0.53 -11.33 2.63
N SER A 441 1.75 -11.32 3.13
CA SER A 441 2.73 -10.23 3.00
C SER A 441 4.16 -10.79 3.10
N ILE A 442 5.16 -9.93 3.06
CA ILE A 442 6.56 -10.26 3.34
C ILE A 442 6.80 -11.03 4.66
N LEU A 443 5.86 -10.97 5.61
CA LEU A 443 5.91 -11.76 6.86
C LEU A 443 5.89 -13.27 6.61
N GLU A 444 5.36 -13.74 5.49
CA GLU A 444 5.33 -15.16 5.10
C GLU A 444 6.72 -15.81 5.18
N PHE A 445 7.75 -15.06 4.79
CA PHE A 445 9.11 -15.55 4.66
C PHE A 445 10.01 -15.27 5.89
N HIS A 446 9.47 -14.71 6.97
CA HIS A 446 10.27 -14.22 8.12
C HIS A 446 11.10 -15.30 8.83
N LYS A 447 10.82 -16.57 8.55
CA LYS A 447 11.57 -17.72 9.06
C LYS A 447 12.68 -18.14 8.10
N VAL A 448 12.42 -18.22 6.78
CA VAL A 448 13.40 -18.73 5.79
C VAL A 448 14.60 -17.80 5.58
N ILE A 449 14.46 -16.50 5.86
CA ILE A 449 15.51 -15.50 5.59
C ILE A 449 16.85 -15.88 6.22
N GLU A 450 16.87 -16.23 7.50
CA GLU A 450 18.12 -16.48 8.23
C GLU A 450 18.90 -17.70 7.67
N PRO A 451 18.29 -18.92 7.54
CA PRO A 451 18.98 -20.06 6.97
C PRO A 451 19.35 -19.90 5.48
N LEU A 452 18.57 -19.15 4.69
CA LEU A 452 18.93 -18.86 3.30
C LEU A 452 20.15 -17.92 3.19
N VAL A 453 20.24 -16.92 4.08
CA VAL A 453 21.32 -15.91 4.06
C VAL A 453 22.61 -16.45 4.68
N ASN A 454 22.50 -17.20 5.78
CA ASN A 454 23.62 -17.77 6.53
C ASN A 454 23.68 -19.30 6.38
N ALA A 455 23.52 -19.79 5.15
CA ALA A 455 23.54 -21.22 4.87
C ALA A 455 24.84 -21.91 5.40
N PRO A 456 24.74 -23.07 6.08
CA PRO A 456 25.87 -23.87 6.52
C PRO A 456 26.92 -24.21 5.44
N ASP A 457 28.14 -24.55 5.86
CA ASP A 457 29.21 -24.96 4.95
C ASP A 457 28.79 -26.14 4.06
N GLY A 458 28.97 -25.99 2.75
CA GLY A 458 28.55 -26.95 1.72
C GLY A 458 27.18 -26.65 1.10
N GLN A 459 26.37 -25.79 1.73
CA GLN A 459 25.05 -25.38 1.24
C GLN A 459 25.15 -24.14 0.35
N GLN A 460 24.11 -23.89 -0.46
CA GLN A 460 24.02 -22.67 -1.25
C GLN A 460 23.43 -21.52 -0.40
N ALA A 461 24.17 -20.42 -0.28
CA ALA A 461 23.69 -19.21 0.38
C ALA A 461 23.03 -18.24 -0.62
N PHE A 462 22.19 -17.33 -0.12
CA PHE A 462 21.40 -16.40 -0.94
C PHE A 462 21.48 -14.95 -0.48
N ASP A 463 21.50 -14.04 -1.44
CA ASP A 463 21.10 -12.66 -1.23
C ASP A 463 19.57 -12.61 -1.38
N VAL A 464 18.84 -12.47 -0.27
CA VAL A 464 17.39 -12.64 -0.22
C VAL A 464 16.69 -11.29 -0.37
N VAL A 465 15.82 -11.18 -1.38
CA VAL A 465 15.03 -9.98 -1.71
C VAL A 465 13.55 -10.31 -1.66
N ILE A 466 12.78 -9.57 -0.85
CA ILE A 466 11.37 -9.87 -0.59
C ILE A 466 10.54 -8.59 -0.68
N PRO A 467 10.03 -8.22 -1.88
CA PRO A 467 9.15 -7.08 -2.03
C PRO A 467 7.76 -7.34 -1.46
N SER A 468 7.18 -6.31 -0.87
CA SER A 468 5.73 -6.23 -0.68
C SER A 468 5.10 -5.96 -2.04
N LEU A 469 4.13 -6.79 -2.47
CA LEU A 469 3.44 -6.60 -3.75
C LEU A 469 2.80 -5.19 -3.82
N PRO A 470 2.71 -4.56 -5.01
CA PRO A 470 2.06 -3.25 -5.15
C PRO A 470 0.66 -3.21 -4.55
N GLY A 471 0.42 -2.24 -3.66
CA GLY A 471 -0.81 -2.11 -2.89
C GLY A 471 -0.89 -2.98 -1.63
N VAL A 472 0.20 -3.58 -1.17
CA VAL A 472 0.28 -4.36 0.09
C VAL A 472 1.35 -3.78 1.01
N GLY A 473 1.02 -3.63 2.30
CA GLY A 473 1.97 -3.13 3.30
C GLY A 473 2.43 -1.71 2.94
N TYR A 474 3.74 -1.48 2.94
CA TYR A 474 4.34 -0.18 2.62
C TYR A 474 4.62 0.04 1.11
N SER A 475 4.16 -0.87 0.24
CA SER A 475 4.20 -0.66 -1.22
C SER A 475 2.91 0.00 -1.72
N THR A 476 3.03 1.11 -2.45
CA THR A 476 1.88 1.74 -3.10
C THR A 476 1.36 0.89 -4.25
N LEU A 477 0.13 1.16 -4.70
CA LEU A 477 -0.28 0.72 -6.04
C LEU A 477 0.61 1.40 -7.10
N LEU A 478 0.66 0.81 -8.30
CA LEU A 478 1.33 1.43 -9.43
C LEU A 478 0.48 2.62 -9.92
N PRO A 479 1.07 3.79 -10.25
CA PRO A 479 0.35 4.98 -10.69
C PRO A 479 -0.11 4.88 -12.16
N LYS A 480 -0.72 3.76 -12.53
CA LYS A 480 -1.16 3.41 -13.88
C LYS A 480 -2.58 2.82 -13.80
N PRO A 481 -3.61 3.48 -14.39
CA PRO A 481 -4.95 2.92 -14.48
C PRO A 481 -4.94 1.55 -15.17
N GLY A 482 -5.58 0.55 -14.56
CA GLY A 482 -5.61 -0.82 -15.09
C GLY A 482 -4.27 -1.56 -15.07
N ALA A 483 -3.35 -1.21 -14.16
CA ALA A 483 -2.11 -1.95 -13.94
C ALA A 483 -2.38 -3.45 -13.67
N THR A 484 -1.52 -4.31 -14.20
CA THR A 484 -1.68 -5.77 -14.06
C THR A 484 -0.44 -6.44 -13.45
N VAL A 485 -0.55 -7.74 -13.16
CA VAL A 485 0.59 -8.62 -12.78
C VAL A 485 1.77 -8.58 -13.77
N ALA A 486 1.55 -8.20 -15.04
CA ALA A 486 2.63 -7.99 -16.00
C ALA A 486 3.41 -6.69 -15.73
N ASP A 487 2.74 -5.64 -15.26
CA ASP A 487 3.40 -4.41 -14.78
C ASP A 487 4.15 -4.68 -13.48
N ASN A 488 3.55 -5.40 -12.53
CA ASN A 488 4.21 -5.81 -11.29
C ASN A 488 5.49 -6.62 -11.57
N ALA A 489 5.44 -7.60 -12.47
CA ALA A 489 6.61 -8.38 -12.89
C ALA A 489 7.74 -7.48 -13.42
N ARG A 490 7.42 -6.51 -14.28
CA ARG A 490 8.39 -5.52 -14.77
C ARG A 490 9.00 -4.68 -13.63
N ILE A 491 8.20 -4.27 -12.65
CA ILE A 491 8.69 -3.55 -11.46
C ILE A 491 9.66 -4.42 -10.64
N PHE A 492 9.39 -5.72 -10.48
CA PHE A 492 10.30 -6.64 -9.79
C PHE A 492 11.59 -6.92 -10.58
N ASP A 493 11.55 -7.00 -11.91
CA ASP A 493 12.77 -7.12 -12.72
C ASP A 493 13.62 -5.84 -12.64
N ILE A 494 13.00 -4.65 -12.62
CA ILE A 494 13.70 -3.38 -12.40
C ILE A 494 14.31 -3.33 -10.98
N LEU A 495 13.58 -3.80 -9.95
CA LEU A 495 14.09 -3.91 -8.59
C LEU A 495 15.37 -4.76 -8.55
N MET A 496 15.34 -5.97 -9.11
CA MET A 496 16.50 -6.87 -9.10
C MET A 496 17.66 -6.33 -9.96
N THR A 497 17.38 -5.85 -11.17
CA THR A 497 18.43 -5.59 -12.18
C THR A 497 18.93 -4.15 -12.24
N LYS A 498 18.13 -3.16 -11.80
CA LYS A 498 18.46 -1.73 -11.88
C LYS A 498 18.58 -1.05 -10.52
N VAL A 499 17.77 -1.46 -9.54
CA VAL A 499 17.88 -0.92 -8.16
C VAL A 499 18.96 -1.64 -7.39
N LEU A 500 18.99 -2.98 -7.45
CA LEU A 500 19.96 -3.83 -6.73
C LEU A 500 21.16 -4.27 -7.60
N GLY A 501 21.10 -4.05 -8.92
CA GLY A 501 22.23 -4.24 -9.84
C GLY A 501 22.57 -5.70 -10.17
N TYR A 502 21.68 -6.65 -9.92
CA TYR A 502 21.91 -8.05 -10.28
C TYR A 502 21.71 -8.29 -11.78
N GLU A 503 22.74 -8.79 -12.47
CA GLU A 503 22.62 -9.19 -13.88
C GLU A 503 21.60 -10.33 -14.07
N THR A 504 21.55 -11.25 -13.11
CA THR A 504 20.68 -12.43 -13.12
C THR A 504 20.25 -12.82 -11.72
N TYR A 505 19.05 -13.40 -11.58
CA TYR A 505 18.50 -13.85 -10.30
C TYR A 505 17.63 -15.10 -10.48
N VAL A 506 17.30 -15.75 -9.38
CA VAL A 506 16.28 -16.81 -9.30
C VAL A 506 15.06 -16.28 -8.54
N GLY A 507 13.89 -16.86 -8.77
CA GLY A 507 12.65 -16.43 -8.12
C GLY A 507 11.86 -17.60 -7.56
N GLN A 508 11.32 -17.45 -6.37
CA GLN A 508 10.37 -18.39 -5.75
C GLN A 508 9.09 -17.65 -5.35
N ALA A 509 7.93 -18.26 -5.56
CA ALA A 509 6.66 -17.60 -5.27
C ALA A 509 5.45 -18.54 -5.15
N GLY A 510 4.42 -18.09 -4.42
CA GLY A 510 3.09 -18.71 -4.31
C GLY A 510 1.92 -17.77 -4.62
N ASP A 511 0.73 -18.32 -4.90
CA ASP A 511 -0.52 -17.56 -5.10
C ASP A 511 -0.35 -16.39 -6.12
N PHE A 512 -0.69 -15.13 -5.80
CA PHE A 512 -0.45 -13.99 -6.68
C PHE A 512 1.04 -13.78 -6.96
N GLY A 513 1.92 -14.05 -6.00
CA GLY A 513 3.36 -14.06 -6.23
C GLY A 513 3.74 -14.99 -7.38
N ALA A 514 3.14 -16.19 -7.44
CA ALA A 514 3.37 -17.16 -8.51
C ALA A 514 2.83 -16.66 -9.87
N ILE A 515 1.71 -15.94 -9.90
CA ILE A 515 1.23 -15.26 -11.13
C ILE A 515 2.27 -14.21 -11.59
N ASN A 516 2.78 -13.38 -10.67
CA ASN A 516 3.83 -12.40 -10.97
C ASN A 516 5.14 -13.08 -11.42
N LEU A 517 5.53 -14.20 -10.81
CA LEU A 517 6.72 -14.96 -11.19
C LEU A 517 6.56 -15.63 -12.56
N ARG A 518 5.36 -16.06 -12.96
CA ARG A 518 5.11 -16.57 -14.32
C ARG A 518 5.17 -15.46 -15.37
N GLN A 519 4.72 -14.26 -15.02
CA GLN A 519 4.89 -13.06 -15.85
C GLN A 519 6.37 -12.66 -15.96
N LEU A 520 7.16 -12.77 -14.87
CA LEU A 520 8.63 -12.64 -14.90
C LEU A 520 9.27 -13.69 -15.81
N GLN A 521 8.94 -14.97 -15.65
CA GLN A 521 9.45 -16.05 -16.49
C GLN A 521 9.15 -15.80 -17.97
N THR A 522 7.91 -15.43 -18.30
CA THR A 522 7.51 -15.33 -19.72
C THR A 522 8.11 -14.11 -20.42
N ASN A 523 8.34 -13.00 -19.71
CA ASN A 523 8.79 -11.74 -20.31
C ASN A 523 10.26 -11.38 -20.00
N TYR A 524 10.87 -11.94 -18.95
CA TYR A 524 12.19 -11.58 -18.40
C TYR A 524 13.13 -12.78 -18.18
N SER A 525 13.00 -13.86 -18.94
CA SER A 525 13.96 -15.01 -18.90
C SER A 525 15.41 -14.66 -19.30
N GLY A 526 15.65 -13.44 -19.80
CA GLY A 526 17.00 -12.89 -19.97
C GLY A 526 17.73 -12.70 -18.63
N THR A 527 17.01 -12.38 -17.56
CA THR A 527 17.51 -12.01 -16.23
C THR A 527 17.10 -13.04 -15.17
N LEU A 528 15.85 -13.50 -15.17
CA LEU A 528 15.41 -14.65 -14.37
C LEU A 528 16.02 -15.95 -14.93
N LYS A 529 16.70 -16.74 -14.08
CA LYS A 529 17.36 -18.00 -14.47
C LYS A 529 16.69 -19.28 -13.97
N LEU A 530 15.83 -19.16 -12.97
CA LEU A 530 15.06 -20.28 -12.44
C LEU A 530 13.77 -19.72 -11.81
N ALA A 531 12.63 -20.33 -12.15
CA ALA A 531 11.34 -20.03 -11.53
C ALA A 531 10.88 -21.20 -10.64
N LEU A 532 10.63 -20.94 -9.37
CA LEU A 532 10.25 -21.93 -8.37
C LEU A 532 8.83 -21.65 -7.87
N PHE A 533 7.86 -22.47 -8.32
CA PHE A 533 6.46 -22.27 -7.98
C PHE A 533 5.99 -23.20 -6.85
N GLN A 534 5.29 -22.60 -5.88
CA GLN A 534 4.35 -23.28 -4.98
C GLN A 534 2.92 -22.81 -5.30
N SER A 535 1.89 -23.58 -4.95
CA SER A 535 0.48 -23.15 -4.99
C SER A 535 0.09 -22.43 -6.29
N PHE A 536 0.31 -23.09 -7.44
CA PHE A 536 0.11 -22.47 -8.75
C PHE A 536 -0.68 -23.31 -9.77
N PHE A 537 -1.49 -22.60 -10.56
CA PHE A 537 -2.33 -23.15 -11.63
C PHE A 537 -1.63 -23.15 -12.98
N ALA A 538 -1.95 -24.14 -13.81
CA ALA A 538 -1.73 -24.14 -15.25
C ALA A 538 -2.97 -24.72 -15.97
N PRO A 539 -3.24 -24.32 -17.23
CA PRO A 539 -4.35 -24.89 -18.00
C PRO A 539 -4.18 -26.39 -18.24
N ARG A 540 -5.30 -27.11 -18.28
CA ARG A 540 -5.35 -28.46 -18.84
C ARG A 540 -4.83 -28.42 -20.30
N PRO A 541 -3.85 -29.25 -20.67
CA PRO A 541 -3.45 -29.43 -22.06
C PRO A 541 -4.62 -29.89 -22.94
N ASP A 542 -4.67 -29.44 -24.19
CA ASP A 542 -5.73 -29.82 -25.13
C ASP A 542 -5.70 -31.33 -25.48
N ASP A 543 -4.54 -31.96 -25.33
CA ASP A 543 -4.26 -33.39 -25.52
C ASP A 543 -4.16 -34.19 -24.20
N ALA A 544 -4.57 -33.59 -23.07
CA ALA A 544 -4.52 -34.25 -21.76
C ALA A 544 -5.35 -35.55 -21.74
N ILE A 545 -4.75 -36.62 -21.20
CA ILE A 545 -5.42 -37.90 -20.97
C ILE A 545 -6.66 -37.75 -20.06
N ASP A 546 -7.51 -38.77 -20.03
CA ASP A 546 -8.65 -38.86 -19.11
C ASP A 546 -8.15 -38.71 -17.65
N ASP A 547 -8.86 -37.92 -16.85
CA ASP A 547 -8.44 -37.61 -15.47
C ASP A 547 -8.38 -38.86 -14.59
N SER A 548 -9.19 -39.88 -14.89
CA SER A 548 -9.18 -41.19 -14.23
C SER A 548 -7.93 -42.03 -14.52
N LEU A 549 -7.09 -41.61 -15.48
CA LEU A 549 -5.81 -42.24 -15.82
C LEU A 549 -4.60 -41.50 -15.23
N LEU A 550 -4.80 -40.37 -14.55
CA LEU A 550 -3.73 -39.67 -13.83
C LEU A 550 -3.28 -40.47 -12.60
N PRO A 551 -2.05 -40.27 -12.09
CA PRO A 551 -1.62 -40.84 -10.82
C PRO A 551 -2.55 -40.44 -9.65
N ALA A 552 -2.75 -41.33 -8.68
CA ALA A 552 -3.68 -41.08 -7.57
C ALA A 552 -3.50 -39.73 -6.83
N PRO A 553 -2.27 -39.22 -6.57
CA PRO A 553 -2.08 -37.88 -6.00
C PRO A 553 -2.62 -36.74 -6.89
N GLU A 554 -2.56 -36.88 -8.22
CA GLU A 554 -3.14 -35.92 -9.16
C GLU A 554 -4.67 -36.03 -9.22
N GLN A 555 -5.24 -37.24 -9.09
CA GLN A 555 -6.69 -37.42 -8.99
C GLN A 555 -7.25 -36.73 -7.74
N THR A 556 -6.67 -37.00 -6.56
CA THR A 556 -7.09 -36.33 -5.31
C THR A 556 -6.90 -34.82 -5.34
N MET A 557 -5.87 -34.33 -6.03
CA MET A 557 -5.71 -32.89 -6.29
C MET A 557 -6.87 -32.33 -7.12
N LEU A 558 -7.27 -32.99 -8.21
CA LEU A 558 -8.42 -32.56 -9.02
C LEU A 558 -9.74 -32.61 -8.24
N GLU A 559 -9.91 -33.57 -7.34
CA GLU A 559 -11.06 -33.62 -6.42
C GLU A 559 -11.10 -32.39 -5.49
N HIS A 560 -9.97 -32.01 -4.87
CA HIS A 560 -9.88 -30.81 -4.03
C HIS A 560 -10.14 -29.52 -4.84
N ILE A 561 -9.60 -29.42 -6.07
CA ILE A 561 -9.84 -28.28 -6.98
C ILE A 561 -11.33 -28.18 -7.33
N ALA A 562 -11.99 -29.31 -7.62
CA ALA A 562 -13.43 -29.35 -7.89
C ALA A 562 -14.27 -28.93 -6.67
N GLU A 563 -13.91 -29.40 -5.46
CA GLU A 563 -14.54 -29.00 -4.21
C GLU A 563 -14.39 -27.49 -3.95
N PHE A 564 -13.18 -26.95 -4.09
CA PHE A 564 -12.94 -25.53 -3.89
C PHE A 564 -13.62 -24.66 -4.95
N THR A 565 -13.63 -25.09 -6.22
CA THR A 565 -14.35 -24.39 -7.29
C THR A 565 -15.85 -24.29 -6.99
N LYS A 566 -16.43 -25.32 -6.39
CA LYS A 566 -17.86 -25.39 -6.04
C LYS A 566 -18.27 -24.47 -4.87
N SER A 567 -17.46 -24.36 -3.82
CA SER A 567 -17.86 -23.64 -2.58
C SER A 567 -16.93 -22.52 -2.13
N GLY A 568 -15.66 -22.53 -2.53
CA GLY A 568 -14.64 -21.59 -2.04
C GLY A 568 -14.42 -20.34 -2.90
N MET A 569 -14.92 -20.29 -4.13
CA MET A 569 -14.65 -19.19 -5.08
C MET A 569 -15.42 -17.88 -4.82
N GLY A 570 -16.30 -17.82 -3.83
CA GLY A 570 -17.10 -16.62 -3.53
C GLY A 570 -16.26 -15.37 -3.26
N TYR A 571 -15.14 -15.52 -2.53
CA TYR A 571 -14.22 -14.42 -2.24
C TYR A 571 -13.56 -13.86 -3.52
N PHE A 572 -13.16 -14.76 -4.43
CA PHE A 572 -12.50 -14.45 -5.69
C PHE A 572 -13.45 -13.66 -6.60
N LEU A 573 -14.71 -14.08 -6.69
CA LEU A 573 -15.72 -13.43 -7.52
C LEU A 573 -16.02 -12.00 -7.07
N ILE A 574 -16.21 -11.76 -5.76
CA ILE A 574 -16.51 -10.41 -5.26
C ILE A 574 -15.29 -9.49 -5.36
N GLN A 575 -14.07 -9.99 -5.12
CA GLN A 575 -12.84 -9.21 -5.28
C GLN A 575 -12.54 -8.90 -6.75
N SER A 576 -12.82 -9.83 -7.68
CA SER A 576 -12.62 -9.57 -9.11
C SER A 576 -13.62 -8.56 -9.67
N ASN A 577 -14.85 -8.50 -9.14
CA ASN A 577 -15.93 -7.71 -9.73
C ASN A 577 -16.28 -6.42 -8.96
N ARG A 578 -16.10 -6.40 -7.65
CA ARG A 578 -16.61 -5.35 -6.74
C ARG A 578 -15.60 -5.03 -5.64
N VAL A 579 -14.30 -5.00 -5.98
CA VAL A 579 -13.20 -4.77 -5.04
C VAL A 579 -13.40 -3.52 -4.17
N SER A 580 -13.82 -2.41 -4.77
CA SER A 580 -14.08 -1.16 -4.04
C SER A 580 -15.19 -1.34 -3.00
N THR A 581 -16.27 -2.06 -3.32
CA THR A 581 -17.38 -2.31 -2.38
C THR A 581 -16.95 -3.15 -1.19
N ILE A 582 -16.25 -4.27 -1.41
CA ILE A 582 -15.83 -5.18 -0.34
C ILE A 582 -14.65 -4.59 0.46
N GLY A 583 -13.74 -3.89 -0.22
CA GLY A 583 -12.62 -3.17 0.40
C GLY A 583 -13.09 -2.05 1.31
N LEU A 584 -14.01 -1.18 0.87
CA LEU A 584 -14.58 -0.12 1.72
C LEU A 584 -15.35 -0.67 2.93
N ALA A 585 -15.98 -1.84 2.81
CA ALA A 585 -16.65 -2.50 3.94
C ALA A 585 -15.67 -3.00 5.03
N MET A 586 -14.38 -3.18 4.69
CA MET A 586 -13.35 -3.73 5.57
C MET A 586 -12.20 -2.77 5.89
N TYR A 587 -12.11 -1.63 5.18
CA TYR A 587 -10.94 -0.72 5.13
C TYR A 587 -10.36 -0.35 6.49
N ASP A 588 -11.20 0.14 7.41
CA ASP A 588 -10.80 0.47 8.79
C ASP A 588 -11.35 -0.57 9.80
N ASN A 589 -11.51 -1.83 9.37
CA ASN A 589 -12.23 -2.86 10.13
C ASN A 589 -11.50 -4.23 10.13
N PRO A 590 -10.44 -4.38 10.96
CA PRO A 590 -9.68 -5.63 11.04
C PRO A 590 -10.51 -6.81 11.56
N GLN A 591 -11.65 -6.57 12.23
CA GLN A 591 -12.57 -7.63 12.64
C GLN A 591 -13.41 -8.16 11.46
N ALA A 592 -13.85 -7.29 10.56
CA ALA A 592 -14.50 -7.73 9.31
C ALA A 592 -13.49 -8.41 8.37
N TYR A 593 -12.24 -7.94 8.34
CA TYR A 593 -11.19 -8.60 7.59
C TYR A 593 -10.83 -9.98 8.19
N LEU A 594 -10.71 -10.08 9.52
CA LEU A 594 -10.58 -11.36 10.23
C LEU A 594 -11.76 -12.31 9.93
N ALA A 595 -13.00 -11.81 9.91
CA ALA A 595 -14.18 -12.59 9.52
C ALA A 595 -14.09 -13.07 8.06
N TRP A 596 -13.56 -12.25 7.15
CA TRP A 596 -13.37 -12.58 5.74
C TRP A 596 -12.31 -13.64 5.50
N LEU A 597 -11.24 -13.64 6.30
CA LEU A 597 -10.15 -14.60 6.19
C LEU A 597 -10.38 -15.89 7.00
N GLY A 598 -11.15 -15.84 8.09
CA GLY A 598 -11.33 -16.96 9.02
C GLY A 598 -11.69 -18.28 8.34
N TYR A 599 -12.70 -18.28 7.47
CA TYR A 599 -13.08 -19.46 6.67
C TYR A 599 -11.92 -20.08 5.89
N LYS A 600 -11.03 -19.27 5.30
CA LYS A 600 -9.87 -19.77 4.54
C LYS A 600 -8.91 -20.52 5.47
N TYR A 601 -8.55 -19.92 6.61
CA TYR A 601 -7.69 -20.57 7.59
C TYR A 601 -8.31 -21.86 8.15
N ILE A 602 -9.60 -21.83 8.51
CA ILE A 602 -10.36 -23.01 8.97
C ILE A 602 -10.34 -24.13 7.91
N LYS A 603 -10.58 -23.78 6.64
CA LYS A 603 -10.62 -24.76 5.54
C LYS A 603 -9.26 -25.37 5.24
N THR A 604 -8.18 -24.57 5.24
CA THR A 604 -6.80 -25.06 5.06
C THR A 604 -6.44 -26.11 6.12
N LEU A 605 -6.80 -25.90 7.39
CA LEU A 605 -6.52 -26.85 8.48
C LEU A 605 -7.27 -28.18 8.29
N LYS A 606 -8.52 -28.11 7.83
CA LYS A 606 -9.33 -29.30 7.48
C LYS A 606 -8.72 -30.09 6.32
N TRP A 607 -8.28 -29.41 5.26
CA TRP A 607 -7.65 -30.05 4.10
C TRP A 607 -6.24 -30.59 4.36
N ALA A 608 -5.49 -29.98 5.27
CA ALA A 608 -4.23 -30.53 5.79
C ALA A 608 -4.44 -31.80 6.65
N LYS A 609 -5.68 -32.27 6.83
CA LYS A 609 -6.08 -33.48 7.57
C LYS A 609 -5.49 -33.51 8.99
N LEU A 610 -5.41 -32.35 9.63
CA LEU A 610 -4.93 -32.26 10.99
C LEU A 610 -5.88 -33.03 11.94
N PRO A 611 -5.35 -33.63 13.02
CA PRO A 611 -6.17 -34.28 14.05
C PRO A 611 -7.28 -33.34 14.58
N GLU A 612 -8.44 -33.90 14.93
CA GLU A 612 -9.61 -33.10 15.35
C GLU A 612 -9.33 -32.28 16.63
N ASP A 613 -8.43 -32.75 17.50
CA ASP A 613 -7.95 -32.01 18.67
C ASP A 613 -7.05 -30.81 18.30
N MET A 614 -6.33 -30.87 17.17
CA MET A 614 -5.59 -29.72 16.64
C MET A 614 -6.49 -28.72 15.92
N HIS A 615 -7.45 -29.21 15.13
CA HIS A 615 -8.52 -28.39 14.56
C HIS A 615 -9.27 -27.64 15.69
N LYS A 616 -9.66 -28.38 16.73
CA LYS A 616 -10.26 -27.80 17.94
C LYS A 616 -9.32 -26.83 18.67
N ALA A 617 -8.05 -27.13 18.88
CA ALA A 617 -7.15 -26.22 19.59
C ALA A 617 -6.83 -24.92 18.81
N PHE A 618 -6.89 -24.94 17.48
CA PHE A 618 -6.89 -23.71 16.66
C PHE A 618 -8.20 -22.93 16.83
N MET A 619 -9.34 -23.64 16.84
CA MET A 619 -10.67 -23.04 16.96
C MET A 619 -10.98 -22.48 18.36
N ASP A 620 -10.54 -23.16 19.43
CA ASP A 620 -10.63 -22.75 20.84
C ASP A 620 -9.51 -21.74 21.22
N GLY A 621 -8.70 -21.28 20.25
CA GLY A 621 -7.73 -20.18 20.38
C GLY A 621 -6.60 -20.34 21.40
N ALA A 622 -6.31 -21.58 21.81
CA ALA A 622 -5.33 -22.02 22.83
C ALA A 622 -4.47 -20.93 23.53
N HIS A 623 -5.04 -20.27 24.54
CA HIS A 623 -4.39 -19.30 25.44
C HIS A 623 -2.91 -19.63 25.77
N ILE A 624 -2.03 -18.62 25.64
CA ILE A 624 -0.82 -18.30 26.44
C ILE A 624 0.13 -17.45 25.58
N PHE A 625 0.50 -16.27 26.09
CA PHE A 625 1.45 -15.36 25.45
C PHE A 625 2.89 -15.89 25.51
N TYR A 626 3.68 -15.57 24.48
CA TYR A 626 5.14 -15.58 24.41
C TYR A 626 5.88 -16.14 25.66
N ARG A 627 6.01 -17.47 25.73
CA ARG A 627 7.06 -18.11 26.54
C ARG A 627 8.26 -18.44 25.67
N LYS A 628 9.46 -18.41 26.27
CA LYS A 628 10.76 -18.62 25.59
C LYS A 628 11.15 -20.11 25.51
N ASP A 629 10.25 -20.96 25.97
CA ASP A 629 10.47 -22.35 26.35
C ASP A 629 9.45 -23.23 25.60
N VAL A 630 9.66 -23.33 24.27
CA VAL A 630 8.83 -24.11 23.33
C VAL A 630 9.15 -25.59 23.46
N ASN A 631 8.20 -26.41 23.93
CA ASN A 631 8.38 -27.86 24.09
C ASN A 631 7.07 -28.67 23.94
N SER A 632 5.99 -28.10 23.38
CA SER A 632 4.71 -28.82 23.27
C SER A 632 3.90 -28.48 22.01
N LEU A 633 3.03 -29.41 21.60
CA LEU A 633 2.11 -29.26 20.47
C LEU A 633 1.21 -28.01 20.58
N THR A 634 0.88 -27.60 21.80
CA THR A 634 0.08 -26.40 22.09
C THR A 634 0.84 -25.11 21.74
N ASP A 635 2.18 -25.11 21.78
CA ASP A 635 3.00 -23.94 21.47
C ASP A 635 3.04 -23.63 19.96
N ILE A 636 2.82 -24.63 19.13
CA ILE A 636 2.89 -24.51 17.67
C ILE A 636 1.59 -23.96 17.07
N ILE A 637 0.44 -24.39 17.60
CA ILE A 637 -0.87 -23.83 17.25
C ILE A 637 -0.95 -22.34 17.60
N ARG A 638 -0.31 -21.93 18.70
CA ARG A 638 -0.14 -20.51 19.06
C ARG A 638 0.61 -19.71 17.98
N GLY A 639 1.64 -20.30 17.36
CA GLY A 639 2.41 -19.67 16.28
C GLY A 639 1.58 -19.32 15.04
N ALA A 640 0.75 -20.25 14.56
CA ALA A 640 -0.10 -20.03 13.39
C ALA A 640 -1.15 -18.92 13.60
N ASN A 641 -1.71 -18.82 14.81
CA ASN A 641 -2.63 -17.74 15.17
C ASN A 641 -1.94 -16.36 15.16
N LEU A 642 -0.69 -16.28 15.61
CA LEU A 642 0.06 -15.01 15.60
C LEU A 642 0.28 -14.48 14.17
N GLU A 643 0.55 -15.36 13.20
CA GLU A 643 0.79 -14.99 11.80
C GLU A 643 -0.47 -14.37 11.15
N MET A 644 -1.66 -14.96 11.35
CA MET A 644 -2.93 -14.41 10.85
C MET A 644 -3.22 -13.01 11.41
N TYR A 645 -3.10 -12.81 12.73
CA TYR A 645 -3.32 -11.50 13.34
C TYR A 645 -2.26 -10.47 12.92
N SER A 646 -1.00 -10.91 12.72
CA SER A 646 0.08 -10.06 12.19
C SER A 646 -0.26 -9.51 10.81
N LEU A 647 -0.77 -10.37 9.91
CA LEU A 647 -1.16 -9.98 8.55
C LEU A 647 -2.35 -9.01 8.52
N ILE A 648 -3.37 -9.28 9.34
CA ILE A 648 -4.56 -8.44 9.45
C ILE A 648 -4.22 -7.07 10.01
N LEU A 649 -3.40 -7.02 11.07
CA LEU A 649 -3.00 -5.75 11.67
C LEU A 649 -1.98 -4.99 10.82
N LEU A 650 -1.06 -5.68 10.12
CA LEU A 650 -0.19 -5.03 9.14
C LEU A 650 -1.02 -4.31 8.09
N GLN A 651 -1.96 -5.00 7.43
CA GLN A 651 -2.81 -4.38 6.41
C GLN A 651 -3.76 -3.31 6.96
N GLN A 652 -4.18 -3.41 8.22
CA GLN A 652 -4.95 -2.35 8.88
C GLN A 652 -4.10 -1.10 9.11
N TYR A 653 -2.89 -1.25 9.67
CA TYR A 653 -2.02 -0.12 9.99
C TYR A 653 -1.33 0.52 8.78
N THR A 654 -1.21 -0.22 7.67
CA THR A 654 -0.81 0.33 6.37
C THR A 654 -2.00 0.70 5.47
N GLU A 655 -3.24 0.57 5.99
CA GLU A 655 -4.50 0.86 5.28
C GLU A 655 -4.73 0.04 3.99
N THR A 656 -3.92 -1.00 3.74
CA THR A 656 -3.91 -1.76 2.49
C THR A 656 -4.95 -2.86 2.37
N ILE A 657 -5.89 -3.02 3.33
CA ILE A 657 -6.95 -4.04 3.26
C ILE A 657 -7.70 -3.98 1.92
N HIS A 658 -7.97 -2.77 1.43
CA HIS A 658 -8.71 -2.54 0.19
C HIS A 658 -7.82 -2.62 -1.07
N THR A 659 -6.58 -2.13 -1.02
CA THR A 659 -5.64 -2.16 -2.15
C THR A 659 -5.02 -3.52 -2.38
N SER A 660 -4.85 -4.36 -1.34
CA SER A 660 -4.31 -5.71 -1.49
C SER A 660 -5.19 -6.61 -2.35
N MET A 661 -6.50 -6.31 -2.39
CA MET A 661 -7.48 -6.99 -3.24
C MET A 661 -7.51 -6.45 -4.68
N ALA A 662 -6.85 -5.33 -5.01
CA ALA A 662 -6.96 -4.69 -6.33
C ALA A 662 -6.45 -5.57 -7.48
N MET A 663 -5.48 -6.46 -7.21
CA MET A 663 -4.97 -7.41 -8.20
C MET A 663 -6.06 -8.36 -8.73
N TYR A 664 -7.09 -8.70 -7.95
CA TYR A 664 -8.18 -9.55 -8.45
C TYR A 664 -8.97 -8.88 -9.58
N GLN A 665 -9.20 -7.57 -9.51
CA GLN A 665 -10.01 -6.84 -10.50
C GLN A 665 -9.32 -6.76 -11.86
N HIS A 666 -8.01 -6.54 -11.88
CA HIS A 666 -7.24 -6.32 -13.11
C HIS A 666 -6.41 -7.52 -13.55
N SER A 667 -6.21 -8.52 -12.68
CA SER A 667 -5.28 -9.64 -12.86
C SER A 667 -5.80 -10.98 -12.32
N GLY A 668 -7.11 -11.23 -12.40
CA GLY A 668 -7.68 -12.53 -12.08
C GLY A 668 -7.12 -13.69 -12.93
N LEU A 669 -7.63 -14.92 -12.68
CA LEU A 669 -7.16 -16.20 -13.25
C LEU A 669 -6.76 -16.17 -14.74
N GLN A 670 -7.40 -15.32 -15.54
CA GLN A 670 -7.03 -15.00 -16.91
C GLN A 670 -5.51 -14.83 -17.11
N TYR A 671 -4.84 -13.97 -16.34
CA TYR A 671 -3.43 -13.62 -16.55
C TYR A 671 -2.43 -14.69 -16.08
N GLY A 672 -2.85 -15.63 -15.23
CA GLY A 672 -2.05 -16.82 -14.94
C GLY A 672 -2.17 -17.83 -16.08
N ILE A 673 -3.41 -18.13 -16.49
CA ILE A 673 -3.72 -19.19 -17.46
C ILE A 673 -3.28 -18.82 -18.89
N GLU A 674 -3.48 -17.58 -19.33
CA GLU A 674 -3.07 -17.12 -20.66
C GLU A 674 -1.53 -17.08 -20.82
N GLU A 675 -0.80 -16.76 -19.76
CA GLU A 675 0.67 -16.69 -19.79
C GLU A 675 1.32 -18.08 -19.89
N TRP A 676 0.67 -19.12 -19.36
CA TRP A 676 1.07 -20.50 -19.64
C TRP A 676 0.92 -20.86 -21.13
N LYS A 677 -0.19 -20.47 -21.77
CA LYS A 677 -0.43 -20.74 -23.20
C LYS A 677 0.58 -20.09 -24.14
N LYS A 678 1.24 -19.00 -23.73
CA LYS A 678 2.31 -18.35 -24.51
C LYS A 678 3.58 -19.22 -24.63
N ASN A 679 3.87 -20.05 -23.62
CA ASN A 679 4.94 -21.06 -23.56
C ASN A 679 6.20 -20.75 -24.42
N PRO A 680 6.93 -19.64 -24.18
CA PRO A 680 8.00 -19.26 -25.09
C PRO A 680 9.17 -20.25 -25.05
N PRO A 681 9.83 -20.53 -26.19
CA PRO A 681 10.80 -21.62 -26.32
C PRO A 681 12.09 -21.40 -25.50
N ASN A 682 12.41 -20.15 -25.15
CA ASN A 682 13.60 -19.76 -24.39
C ASN A 682 13.26 -19.31 -22.96
N GLN A 683 12.14 -19.79 -22.39
CA GLN A 683 11.81 -19.47 -21.00
C GLN A 683 12.78 -20.13 -20.01
N ALA A 684 13.00 -19.49 -18.87
CA ALA A 684 13.81 -20.02 -17.79
C ALA A 684 13.25 -21.38 -17.32
N PRO A 685 14.12 -22.34 -16.96
CA PRO A 685 13.69 -23.59 -16.34
C PRO A 685 12.86 -23.33 -15.09
N PHE A 686 12.01 -24.29 -14.73
CA PHE A 686 11.20 -24.18 -13.54
C PHE A 686 11.08 -25.46 -12.73
N GLY A 687 10.89 -25.28 -11.42
CA GLY A 687 10.58 -26.34 -10.46
C GLY A 687 9.22 -26.09 -9.82
N ILE A 688 8.52 -27.15 -9.42
CA ILE A 688 7.19 -27.05 -8.79
C ILE A 688 7.09 -27.93 -7.54
N GLN A 689 6.59 -27.35 -6.45
CA GLN A 689 6.34 -28.04 -5.19
C GLN A 689 4.84 -28.17 -4.92
N HIS A 690 4.39 -29.39 -4.62
CA HIS A 690 3.02 -29.67 -4.21
C HIS A 690 2.95 -30.05 -2.73
N PHE A 691 2.01 -29.45 -1.99
CA PHE A 691 1.73 -29.77 -0.59
C PHE A 691 0.36 -30.45 -0.45
N GLU A 692 0.26 -31.40 0.48
CA GLU A 692 -1.04 -31.95 0.90
C GLU A 692 -1.84 -30.87 1.66
N GLY A 693 -2.97 -30.43 1.08
CA GLY A 693 -3.85 -29.39 1.64
C GLY A 693 -3.95 -28.11 0.82
N GLU A 694 -3.13 -27.97 -0.23
CA GLU A 694 -3.22 -26.86 -1.19
C GLU A 694 -4.35 -27.10 -2.23
N PHE A 695 -5.00 -26.02 -2.65
CA PHE A 695 -6.25 -26.00 -3.43
C PHE A 695 -6.09 -25.28 -4.78
N TYR A 696 -4.98 -24.57 -4.98
CA TYR A 696 -4.60 -23.91 -6.23
C TYR A 696 -3.39 -24.62 -6.87
N LEU A 697 -3.60 -25.84 -7.37
CA LEU A 697 -2.54 -26.63 -8.03
C LEU A 697 -2.93 -27.02 -9.47
N ALA A 698 -1.96 -27.51 -10.23
CA ALA A 698 -2.19 -28.27 -11.45
C ALA A 698 -1.44 -29.63 -11.38
N PRO A 699 -1.96 -30.69 -12.00
CA PRO A 699 -1.23 -31.96 -12.17
C PRO A 699 0.16 -31.76 -12.78
N GLN A 700 1.16 -32.53 -12.33
CA GLN A 700 2.52 -32.51 -12.91
C GLN A 700 2.48 -32.89 -14.40
N SER A 701 1.62 -33.85 -14.73
CA SER A 701 1.29 -34.25 -16.11
C SER A 701 0.84 -33.06 -16.99
N TRP A 702 0.14 -32.07 -16.43
CA TRP A 702 -0.27 -30.87 -17.16
C TRP A 702 0.90 -29.88 -17.28
N LEU A 703 1.59 -29.64 -16.17
CA LEU A 703 2.67 -28.65 -16.06
C LEU A 703 3.87 -28.95 -16.99
N LYS A 704 4.19 -30.23 -17.20
CA LYS A 704 5.23 -30.67 -18.14
C LYS A 704 5.03 -30.20 -19.58
N ASN A 705 3.79 -29.94 -20.00
CA ASN A 705 3.49 -29.48 -21.36
C ASN A 705 3.68 -27.96 -21.55
N HIS A 706 3.86 -27.20 -20.47
CA HIS A 706 3.92 -25.73 -20.51
C HIS A 706 5.32 -25.14 -20.30
N GLY A 707 6.37 -25.95 -20.44
CA GLY A 707 7.76 -25.49 -20.59
C GLY A 707 8.81 -26.44 -19.99
N PRO A 708 10.07 -25.97 -19.84
CA PRO A 708 11.19 -26.75 -19.32
C PRO A 708 11.11 -26.93 -17.79
N MET A 709 10.20 -27.80 -17.35
CA MET A 709 10.12 -28.22 -15.95
C MET A 709 11.28 -29.17 -15.61
N ILE A 710 12.23 -28.72 -14.79
CA ILE A 710 13.43 -29.49 -14.42
C ILE A 710 13.27 -30.26 -13.10
N TRP A 711 12.29 -29.91 -12.28
CA TRP A 711 12.08 -30.53 -10.96
C TRP A 711 10.62 -30.53 -10.55
N HIS A 712 10.26 -31.55 -9.77
CA HIS A 712 8.95 -31.64 -9.13
C HIS A 712 9.04 -32.49 -7.86
N LYS A 713 8.39 -32.04 -6.78
CA LYS A 713 8.35 -32.77 -5.50
C LYS A 713 6.96 -32.70 -4.89
N TRP A 714 6.46 -33.85 -4.50
CA TRP A 714 5.27 -34.00 -3.67
C TRP A 714 5.70 -34.08 -2.20
N LEU A 715 5.33 -33.09 -1.39
CA LEU A 715 5.38 -33.23 0.07
C LEU A 715 4.05 -33.85 0.55
N MET A 716 3.99 -35.17 0.46
CA MET A 716 2.91 -36.00 1.02
C MET A 716 3.45 -36.71 2.28
N CYS A 717 2.62 -36.88 3.30
CA CYS A 717 2.87 -37.69 4.51
C CYS A 717 3.84 -37.20 5.63
N GLU A 718 4.66 -36.14 5.51
CA GLU A 718 5.51 -35.71 6.65
C GLU A 718 4.70 -35.18 7.86
N ILE A 719 3.49 -34.67 7.61
CA ILE A 719 2.49 -34.30 8.63
C ILE A 719 2.28 -35.44 9.66
N LYS A 720 2.21 -36.70 9.23
CA LYS A 720 2.03 -37.83 10.16
C LYS A 720 3.30 -38.21 10.94
N TYR A 721 4.47 -37.73 10.52
CA TYR A 721 5.76 -38.06 11.12
C TYR A 721 6.18 -37.01 12.15
N ALA A 722 5.99 -35.72 11.84
CA ALA A 722 6.06 -34.59 12.78
C ALA A 722 5.25 -34.86 14.08
N TYR A 723 4.08 -35.51 13.92
CA TYR A 723 3.24 -35.98 15.03
C TYR A 723 3.98 -36.80 16.09
N ARG A 724 5.02 -37.56 15.71
CA ARG A 724 5.77 -38.44 16.61
C ARG A 724 7.09 -37.85 17.12
N SER A 725 7.62 -36.80 16.51
CA SER A 725 8.85 -36.12 16.94
C SER A 725 8.62 -34.94 17.88
N GLN A 726 7.37 -34.45 18.02
CA GLN A 726 7.01 -33.23 18.74
C GLN A 726 7.53 -31.92 18.12
N GLU A 727 8.07 -32.00 16.90
CA GLU A 727 8.50 -30.85 16.10
C GLU A 727 7.44 -30.57 15.03
N TRP A 728 6.81 -29.39 15.05
CA TRP A 728 5.72 -29.04 14.14
C TRP A 728 5.74 -27.59 13.71
N TRP A 729 4.98 -27.34 12.64
CA TRP A 729 5.18 -26.26 11.69
C TRP A 729 3.85 -25.53 11.40
N SER A 730 3.84 -24.21 11.59
CA SER A 730 2.76 -23.23 11.26
C SER A 730 2.47 -23.09 9.75
N PHE A 731 1.50 -22.24 9.36
CA PHE A 731 1.16 -21.99 7.94
C PHE A 731 2.34 -21.35 7.18
N CYS A 732 3.04 -20.38 7.77
CA CYS A 732 4.29 -19.90 7.20
C CYS A 732 5.41 -20.95 7.24
N GLU A 733 5.26 -22.04 8.02
CA GLU A 733 6.24 -23.14 8.03
C GLU A 733 5.95 -24.32 7.10
N PHE A 734 4.70 -24.54 6.68
CA PHE A 734 4.41 -25.30 5.45
C PHE A 734 5.18 -24.69 4.28
N ILE A 735 5.15 -23.36 4.20
CA ILE A 735 5.93 -22.58 3.23
C ILE A 735 7.44 -22.64 3.57
N TYR A 736 7.87 -22.57 4.84
CA TYR A 736 9.28 -22.65 5.27
C TYR A 736 9.99 -23.96 4.86
N VAL A 737 9.48 -25.11 5.33
CA VAL A 737 10.10 -26.42 5.11
C VAL A 737 10.10 -26.74 3.61
N GLY A 738 8.99 -26.42 2.95
CA GLY A 738 8.88 -26.51 1.51
C GLY A 738 9.92 -25.65 0.80
N THR A 739 9.89 -24.34 1.02
CA THR A 739 10.73 -23.33 0.36
C THR A 739 12.22 -23.55 0.57
N LEU A 740 12.66 -23.96 1.77
CA LEU A 740 14.07 -24.28 2.02
C LEU A 740 14.53 -25.52 1.23
N ALA A 741 13.84 -26.64 1.40
CA ALA A 741 14.15 -27.87 0.66
C ALA A 741 13.95 -27.73 -0.86
N PHE A 742 13.18 -26.73 -1.29
CA PHE A 742 12.90 -26.41 -2.69
C PHE A 742 13.99 -25.54 -3.31
N ILE A 743 14.51 -24.55 -2.59
CA ILE A 743 15.54 -23.64 -3.11
C ILE A 743 16.89 -24.36 -3.22
N GLU A 744 17.27 -25.14 -2.21
CA GLU A 744 18.60 -25.77 -2.15
C GLU A 744 18.77 -26.91 -3.16
N ASP A 745 17.85 -27.90 -3.16
CA ASP A 745 17.83 -29.03 -4.10
C ASP A 745 17.92 -28.57 -5.57
N ASN A 746 17.20 -27.50 -5.91
CA ASN A 746 17.03 -27.07 -7.30
C ASN A 746 18.23 -26.31 -7.87
N ILE A 747 18.89 -25.51 -7.05
CA ILE A 747 19.93 -24.61 -7.54
C ILE A 747 21.23 -25.37 -7.77
N GLN A 748 21.53 -26.40 -6.98
CA GLN A 748 22.59 -27.34 -7.29
C GLN A 748 22.29 -28.18 -8.54
N ALA A 749 21.06 -28.67 -8.68
CA ALA A 749 20.64 -29.44 -9.86
C ALA A 749 20.71 -28.62 -11.16
N ALA A 750 20.33 -27.34 -11.12
CA ALA A 750 20.38 -26.43 -12.27
C ALA A 750 21.82 -25.99 -12.65
N LEU A 751 22.79 -26.10 -11.74
CA LEU A 751 24.19 -25.71 -11.95
C LEU A 751 25.10 -26.87 -12.41
N GLY A 752 24.58 -28.09 -12.53
CA GLY A 752 25.24 -29.18 -13.25
C GLY A 752 26.30 -29.97 -12.46
N ALA A 753 26.11 -30.16 -11.16
CA ALA A 753 26.95 -31.05 -10.37
C ALA A 753 26.79 -32.53 -10.81
N PRO A 754 27.89 -33.32 -10.91
CA PRO A 754 27.83 -34.74 -11.24
C PRO A 754 27.29 -35.61 -10.09
N HIS A 755 27.12 -36.89 -10.41
CA HIS A 755 26.26 -37.88 -9.75
C HIS A 755 26.68 -38.36 -8.33
N GLU A 756 26.75 -37.48 -7.32
CA GLU A 756 27.03 -37.84 -5.90
C GLU A 756 25.94 -37.38 -4.90
N PHE A 757 24.79 -36.89 -5.40
CA PHE A 757 23.68 -36.28 -4.64
C PHE A 757 23.06 -37.11 -3.49
N VAL A 758 23.22 -38.44 -3.48
CA VAL A 758 22.70 -39.30 -2.38
C VAL A 758 23.67 -39.33 -1.19
N ASP A 759 24.98 -39.14 -1.44
CA ASP A 759 26.00 -39.21 -0.40
C ASP A 759 26.19 -37.85 0.32
N ASP A 760 25.96 -36.73 -0.35
CA ASP A 760 25.95 -35.41 0.30
C ASP A 760 24.71 -35.20 1.21
N CYS A 761 23.56 -35.78 0.87
CA CYS A 761 22.42 -35.85 1.79
C CYS A 761 22.74 -36.61 3.10
N ARG A 762 23.71 -37.55 3.09
CA ARG A 762 24.17 -38.24 4.31
C ARG A 762 25.06 -37.35 5.19
N LEU A 763 25.78 -36.40 4.59
CA LEU A 763 26.54 -35.36 5.29
C LEU A 763 25.61 -34.31 5.92
N PHE A 764 24.54 -33.92 5.24
CA PHE A 764 23.58 -32.91 5.69
C PHE A 764 22.88 -33.26 7.02
N PHE A 765 22.43 -34.51 7.18
CA PHE A 765 21.69 -34.96 8.37
C PHE A 765 22.53 -35.76 9.38
N GLY A 766 23.72 -36.21 8.98
CA GLY A 766 24.60 -37.08 9.77
C GLY A 766 24.12 -38.53 9.87
N GLU A 767 25.07 -39.48 9.86
CA GLU A 767 24.79 -40.93 9.83
C GLU A 767 23.80 -41.42 10.91
N ASN A 768 23.78 -40.80 12.09
CA ASN A 768 22.93 -41.22 13.21
C ASN A 768 21.46 -40.86 13.01
N TYR A 769 21.15 -39.77 12.31
CA TYR A 769 19.76 -39.43 11.94
C TYR A 769 19.30 -40.34 10.81
N TRP A 770 20.15 -40.58 9.82
CA TRP A 770 19.81 -41.44 8.68
C TRP A 770 19.63 -42.91 9.06
N LYS A 771 20.44 -43.46 9.97
CA LYS A 771 20.23 -44.81 10.53
C LYS A 771 18.91 -44.94 11.32
N GLN A 772 18.39 -43.85 11.89
CA GLN A 772 17.03 -43.83 12.48
C GLN A 772 15.91 -43.75 11.45
N LEU A 773 16.16 -43.19 10.26
CA LEU A 773 15.18 -43.15 9.17
C LEU A 773 15.17 -44.44 8.35
N GLU A 774 16.33 -44.99 7.98
CA GLU A 774 16.44 -46.27 7.26
C GLU A 774 15.87 -47.44 8.07
N SER A 775 16.07 -47.47 9.40
CA SER A 775 15.44 -48.50 10.25
C SER A 775 13.91 -48.37 10.34
N LYS A 776 13.35 -47.17 10.15
CA LYS A 776 11.91 -46.88 10.24
C LYS A 776 11.19 -46.84 8.88
N SER A 777 11.91 -46.72 7.75
CA SER A 777 11.33 -46.76 6.40
C SER A 777 10.73 -48.12 6.05
N SER A 778 11.21 -49.19 6.70
CA SER A 778 10.66 -50.55 6.63
C SER A 778 9.19 -50.69 7.06
N MET A 779 8.59 -49.66 7.68
CA MET A 779 7.18 -49.61 8.10
C MET A 779 6.26 -48.81 7.14
N CYS A 780 6.74 -48.42 5.95
CA CYS A 780 5.95 -47.68 4.94
C CYS A 780 5.67 -48.48 3.64
N ASN A 781 5.80 -49.81 3.68
CA ASN A 781 5.22 -50.74 2.71
C ASN A 781 3.89 -51.32 3.25
#